data_AF-A0A3S0RIB4-F1
#
_entry.id   AF-A0A3S0RIB4-F1
#
_cell.length_a   1.000
_cell.length_b   1.000
_cell.length_c   1.000
_cell.angle_alpha   90.00
_cell.angle_beta   90.00
_cell.angle_gamma   90.00
#
_symmetry.space_group_name_H-M   'P 1'
#
loop_
_entity.id
_entity.type
_entity.pdbx_description
1 polymer ?
#
loop_
_entity_poly.entity_id
_entity_poly.type
_entity_poly.pdbx_seq_one_letter_code
_entity_poly.pdbx_strand_id
1 'polypeptide(L)'
;MRRAILAALLVGAAAPLAAAPRTTVSLDDGWQARIAPSDSAAVTAHKELTRWFPAHVPGSIQQDLIARRRVPDPFLATNEAAIQWVGRTDWLYRRALQVTPAMLARDHLDLVFDGLDTFATVTINGQVALTADNAHRRWRIAAKPLLKAGANEILITFAAPIKTLQPMVLAQKASLPGEYDSAFGDEPKGRQTSPYIRKPKYHYGWDWGPRILNVGPWRPVRLEAWDEARIDTLRVDQDALNDSEARLSAKAVIQADRETVANVRVTLTAPDGSQQQVVQQVTLAPGSNAVSVPITVANPQRWQPVGYGTQPLYRVTATLNQNGEATDTAERRIGLRTVELIRGGGAIGFRVNGIPIFAKGANVIPFDSFPARVTPASMRPLLTAARDANMNMLRIWGGGYYLDDAFYDMADEMGLMVWQDFMFGGAVTPPDAAYRENVRIEAEQQVERLGNHPSIVLWSGGNEVLSGWENWGDRKAFKKAVGADEQERIGAGMAVLFDRVLRDAVLTRSPGTPYWPGSPSTDYEGPVDTDASGDRHFWDVWSGSKPVERYLDACPRFMSEYGFQAMPDMATVRAFAGNGPLTPESPVLKVHQKFLAGEGNERLLMYIRDRLGEPKDIADFVYLSQVNQAEAIALAALHHRSCRPVTMGSLYWQLNDVWPSISWSSIDYDGRWKLLHYAARRFFAPQVIVAEHKDAATRIALVSDAVTPIAARWRVRAFDMAGKPLGEQSAAANMPALSATDVAKLDDATVFAGADANNSYAVAELLVGDAVVSRAIIERGVPKTMHYPDPGLTATWSGKSVTIQSTALARAVMLDFGQIGAHPSDNGFDLLPGESRTITVTSTTSPTALAAALTLRSLGSRR
;
A
#
# COMPACT_ATOMS: atom_id res chain seq x y z
N MET A 1 10.10 85.11 -36.64
CA MET A 1 9.02 84.19 -37.07
C MET A 1 9.69 82.88 -37.47
N ARG A 2 9.57 81.78 -36.70
CA ARG A 2 8.47 80.77 -36.72
C ARG A 2 8.45 80.05 -38.09
N ARG A 3 8.55 78.72 -38.26
CA ARG A 3 8.11 77.52 -37.49
C ARG A 3 8.88 76.30 -38.03
N ALA A 4 9.50 75.46 -37.20
CA ALA A 4 8.96 74.27 -36.52
C ALA A 4 8.72 73.06 -37.45
N ILE A 5 9.66 72.09 -37.42
CA ILE A 5 9.49 70.72 -37.93
C ILE A 5 9.12 69.85 -36.74
N LEU A 6 7.94 69.22 -36.82
CA LEU A 6 7.34 68.38 -35.79
C LEU A 6 7.89 66.95 -35.91
N ALA A 7 8.46 66.44 -34.83
CA ALA A 7 8.76 65.02 -34.67
C ALA A 7 7.46 64.27 -34.35
N ALA A 8 7.06 63.33 -35.21
CA ALA A 8 5.95 62.43 -34.94
C ALA A 8 6.44 61.24 -34.10
N LEU A 9 6.21 61.30 -32.79
CA LEU A 9 6.24 60.13 -31.92
C LEU A 9 5.06 59.22 -32.28
N LEU A 10 5.35 58.08 -32.94
CA LEU A 10 4.45 56.94 -32.97
C LEU A 10 4.45 56.29 -31.58
N VAL A 11 3.54 56.74 -30.71
CA VAL A 11 3.07 55.93 -29.58
C VAL A 11 2.13 54.88 -30.18
N GLY A 12 2.71 53.77 -30.64
CA GLY A 12 1.93 52.55 -30.84
C GLY A 12 1.45 52.10 -29.46
N ALA A 13 0.16 52.32 -29.17
CA ALA A 13 -0.49 51.63 -28.06
C ALA A 13 -0.35 50.12 -28.35
N ALA A 14 0.60 49.46 -27.68
CA ALA A 14 0.68 48.01 -27.69
C ALA A 14 -0.66 47.51 -27.16
N ALA A 15 -1.49 46.95 -28.04
CA ALA A 15 -2.63 46.17 -27.59
C ALA A 15 -2.09 45.14 -26.58
N PRO A 16 -2.72 44.97 -25.41
CA PRO A 16 -2.29 43.94 -24.47
C PRO A 16 -2.25 42.61 -25.23
N LEU A 17 -1.09 41.95 -25.23
CA LEU A 17 -0.99 40.60 -25.77
C LEU A 17 -2.03 39.75 -25.06
N ALA A 18 -2.87 39.06 -25.83
CA ALA A 18 -3.87 38.16 -25.26
C ALA A 18 -3.18 37.12 -24.38
N ALA A 19 -3.77 36.82 -23.21
CA ALA A 19 -3.31 35.78 -22.31
C ALA A 19 -3.20 34.45 -23.06
N ALA A 20 -1.99 33.89 -23.15
CA ALA A 20 -1.79 32.64 -23.88
C ALA A 20 -1.89 31.41 -22.94
N PRO A 21 -2.17 30.22 -23.49
CA PRO A 21 -2.34 29.01 -22.70
C PRO A 21 -1.14 28.68 -21.80
N ARG A 22 -1.42 28.13 -20.61
CA ARG A 22 -0.38 27.62 -19.72
C ARG A 22 0.45 26.57 -20.43
N THR A 23 1.77 26.73 -20.39
CA THR A 23 2.72 25.76 -20.92
C THR A 23 3.52 25.14 -19.79
N THR A 24 3.73 23.83 -19.86
CA THR A 24 4.55 23.10 -18.90
C THR A 24 5.76 22.50 -19.61
N VAL A 25 6.95 22.75 -19.08
CA VAL A 25 8.19 22.12 -19.52
C VAL A 25 8.66 21.18 -18.42
N SER A 26 8.68 19.88 -18.70
CA SER A 26 9.34 18.92 -17.80
C SER A 26 10.83 19.24 -17.73
N LEU A 27 11.36 19.22 -16.51
CA LEU A 27 12.77 19.40 -16.21
C LEU A 27 13.37 18.11 -15.64
N ASP A 28 12.84 16.95 -16.03
CA ASP A 28 13.28 15.65 -15.50
C ASP A 28 14.63 15.20 -16.09
N ASP A 29 15.10 15.87 -17.16
CA ASP A 29 16.37 15.58 -17.83
C ASP A 29 17.51 16.54 -17.46
N GLY A 30 18.73 16.19 -17.90
CA GLY A 30 19.89 17.10 -17.86
C GLY A 30 20.47 17.38 -16.47
N TRP A 31 20.03 16.65 -15.45
CA TRP A 31 20.55 16.77 -14.10
C TRP A 31 21.94 16.14 -13.95
N GLN A 32 22.72 16.72 -13.05
CA GLN A 32 23.97 16.17 -12.58
C GLN A 32 24.02 16.23 -11.05
N ALA A 33 24.70 15.28 -10.43
CA ALA A 33 24.93 15.27 -9.00
C ALA A 33 26.40 15.14 -8.63
N ARG A 34 26.74 15.50 -7.38
CA ARG A 34 28.03 15.24 -6.72
C ARG A 34 27.90 15.32 -5.21
N ILE A 35 28.90 14.84 -4.49
CA ILE A 35 29.04 15.10 -3.05
C ILE A 35 29.18 16.61 -2.83
N ALA A 36 28.45 17.14 -1.85
CA ALA A 36 28.53 18.55 -1.50
C ALA A 36 29.94 18.88 -0.96
N PRO A 37 30.61 19.92 -1.48
CA PRO A 37 31.93 20.32 -0.99
C PRO A 37 31.97 20.67 0.51
N SER A 38 30.82 21.02 1.10
CA SER A 38 30.67 21.25 2.54
C SER A 38 30.81 19.99 3.39
N ASP A 39 30.69 18.80 2.80
CA ASP A 39 30.90 17.52 3.49
C ASP A 39 32.35 17.03 3.33
N SER A 40 33.27 17.68 4.06
CA SER A 40 34.71 17.40 3.98
C SER A 40 35.07 15.93 4.24
N ALA A 41 34.30 15.24 5.07
CA ALA A 41 34.50 13.83 5.38
C ALA A 41 34.17 12.96 4.15
N ALA A 42 32.99 13.16 3.55
CA ALA A 42 32.59 12.42 2.35
C ALA A 42 33.48 12.76 1.14
N VAL A 43 33.88 14.03 0.97
CA VAL A 43 34.83 14.48 -0.05
C VAL A 43 36.17 13.73 0.05
N THR A 44 36.65 13.51 1.28
CA THR A 44 37.90 12.80 1.52
C THR A 44 37.77 11.30 1.24
N ALA A 45 36.64 10.70 1.65
CA ALA A 45 36.38 9.27 1.50
C ALA A 45 36.07 8.84 0.06
N HIS A 46 35.42 9.70 -0.74
CA HIS A 46 34.90 9.38 -2.07
C HIS A 46 35.29 10.44 -3.11
N LYS A 47 36.62 10.65 -3.29
CA LYS A 47 37.18 11.72 -4.13
C LYS A 47 36.64 11.72 -5.56
N GLU A 48 36.35 10.54 -6.11
CA GLU A 48 35.80 10.36 -7.45
C GLU A 48 34.37 10.90 -7.62
N LEU A 49 33.61 11.02 -6.53
CA LEU A 49 32.22 11.52 -6.51
C LEU A 49 32.14 13.02 -6.19
N THR A 50 33.29 13.69 -6.09
CA THR A 50 33.38 15.17 -5.99
C THR A 50 33.22 15.86 -7.36
N ARG A 51 33.36 15.09 -8.45
CA ARG A 51 33.09 15.54 -9.81
C ARG A 51 31.62 15.32 -10.16
N TRP A 52 31.04 16.25 -10.90
CA TRP A 52 29.67 16.13 -11.41
C TRP A 52 29.50 14.89 -12.27
N PHE A 53 28.47 14.11 -11.99
CA PHE A 53 28.04 12.98 -12.79
C PHE A 53 26.56 13.12 -13.19
N PRO A 54 26.12 12.55 -14.33
CA PRO A 54 24.71 12.54 -14.70
C PRO A 54 23.85 11.89 -13.62
N ALA A 55 22.71 12.50 -13.31
CA ALA A 55 21.76 12.06 -12.29
C ALA A 55 20.35 11.97 -12.88
N HIS A 56 19.54 11.01 -12.42
CA HIS A 56 18.17 10.85 -12.88
C HIS A 56 17.19 11.60 -11.98
N VAL A 57 16.20 12.25 -12.60
CA VAL A 57 15.07 12.89 -11.93
C VAL A 57 13.81 12.49 -12.70
N PRO A 58 12.72 12.03 -12.04
CA PRO A 58 12.65 11.61 -10.65
C PRO A 58 13.66 10.50 -10.32
N GLY A 59 14.31 10.56 -9.17
CA GLY A 59 15.32 9.57 -8.79
C GLY A 59 15.93 9.77 -7.41
N SER A 60 16.95 8.98 -7.10
CA SER A 60 17.78 9.13 -5.91
C SER A 60 19.26 8.90 -6.24
N ILE A 61 20.15 9.48 -5.43
CA ILE A 61 21.59 9.28 -5.57
C ILE A 61 21.95 7.79 -5.49
N GLN A 62 21.27 7.04 -4.63
CA GLN A 62 21.45 5.61 -4.48
C GLN A 62 21.26 4.90 -5.83
N GLN A 63 20.17 5.20 -6.54
CA GLN A 63 19.90 4.61 -7.85
C GLN A 63 20.97 5.00 -8.87
N ASP A 64 21.41 6.25 -8.88
CA ASP A 64 22.47 6.73 -9.77
C ASP A 64 23.82 6.02 -9.51
N LEU A 65 24.17 5.82 -8.23
CA LEU A 65 25.40 5.12 -7.86
C LEU A 65 25.34 3.62 -8.18
N ILE A 66 24.17 2.97 -8.03
CA ILE A 66 23.95 1.58 -8.46
C ILE A 66 24.11 1.48 -9.98
N ALA A 67 23.42 2.32 -10.75
CA ALA A 67 23.50 2.33 -12.22
C ALA A 67 24.93 2.55 -12.74
N ARG A 68 25.73 3.32 -11.99
CA ARG A 68 27.14 3.61 -12.28
C ARG A 68 28.11 2.59 -11.67
N ARG A 69 27.63 1.53 -11.02
CA ARG A 69 28.41 0.48 -10.34
C ARG A 69 29.41 1.04 -9.32
N ARG A 70 29.03 2.12 -8.63
CA ARG A 70 29.80 2.72 -7.53
C ARG A 70 29.48 2.10 -6.19
N VAL A 71 28.27 1.57 -6.05
CA VAL A 71 27.86 0.64 -5.00
C VAL A 71 27.27 -0.60 -5.68
N PRO A 72 27.40 -1.79 -5.08
CA PRO A 72 26.72 -2.97 -5.59
C PRO A 72 25.19 -2.85 -5.37
N ASP A 73 24.41 -3.68 -6.07
CA ASP A 73 22.97 -3.76 -5.85
C ASP A 73 22.68 -4.20 -4.40
N PRO A 74 22.00 -3.38 -3.58
CA PRO A 74 21.74 -3.70 -2.18
C PRO A 74 20.75 -4.84 -1.98
N PHE A 75 20.04 -5.27 -3.03
CA PHE A 75 19.09 -6.39 -2.96
C PHE A 75 19.76 -7.76 -3.17
N LEU A 76 21.07 -7.79 -3.45
CA LEU A 76 21.80 -9.02 -3.66
C LEU A 76 22.70 -9.34 -2.46
N ALA A 77 22.77 -10.63 -2.13
CA ALA A 77 23.66 -11.18 -1.10
C ALA A 77 23.57 -10.41 0.23
N THR A 78 24.69 -9.80 0.66
CA THR A 78 24.80 -9.05 1.92
C THR A 78 25.09 -7.57 1.65
N ASN A 79 24.72 -7.07 0.47
CA ASN A 79 25.18 -5.77 -0.03
C ASN A 79 24.51 -4.55 0.61
N GLU A 80 23.45 -4.72 1.41
CA GLU A 80 22.76 -3.61 2.08
C GLU A 80 23.73 -2.70 2.86
N ALA A 81 24.74 -3.25 3.54
CA ALA A 81 25.72 -2.46 4.29
C ALA A 81 26.52 -1.50 3.39
N ALA A 82 26.75 -1.88 2.13
CA ALA A 82 27.62 -1.14 1.21
C ALA A 82 27.03 0.20 0.74
N ILE A 83 25.71 0.40 0.87
CA ILE A 83 25.03 1.62 0.41
C ILE A 83 24.75 2.64 1.53
N GLN A 84 24.94 2.28 2.80
CA GLN A 84 24.53 3.09 3.96
C GLN A 84 25.21 4.46 4.02
N TRP A 85 26.46 4.59 3.55
CA TRP A 85 27.18 5.86 3.54
C TRP A 85 26.51 6.93 2.67
N VAL A 86 25.74 6.54 1.64
CA VAL A 86 25.11 7.47 0.70
C VAL A 86 24.08 8.35 1.40
N GLY A 87 23.24 7.77 2.27
CA GLY A 87 22.21 8.51 3.03
C GLY A 87 22.77 9.37 4.17
N ARG A 88 24.07 9.24 4.47
CA ARG A 88 24.80 10.01 5.49
C ARG A 88 25.65 11.14 4.90
N THR A 89 25.58 11.31 3.59
CA THR A 89 26.38 12.27 2.83
C THR A 89 25.50 13.42 2.36
N ASP A 90 26.01 14.66 2.44
CA ASP A 90 25.35 15.80 1.81
C ASP A 90 25.59 15.78 0.29
N TRP A 91 24.56 16.04 -0.52
CA TRP A 91 24.60 15.95 -1.98
C TRP A 91 24.20 17.25 -2.65
N LEU A 92 24.79 17.54 -3.80
CA LEU A 92 24.35 18.60 -4.72
C LEU A 92 23.77 17.99 -5.98
N TYR A 93 22.65 18.52 -6.44
CA TYR A 93 22.12 18.37 -7.80
C TYR A 93 22.22 19.70 -8.53
N ARG A 94 22.56 19.69 -9.82
CA ARG A 94 22.50 20.87 -10.68
C ARG A 94 21.84 20.56 -12.01
N ARG A 95 21.21 21.58 -12.60
CA ARG A 95 20.69 21.56 -13.96
C ARG A 95 20.83 22.94 -14.60
N ALA A 96 21.25 22.96 -15.86
CA ALA A 96 21.17 24.16 -16.68
C ALA A 96 19.75 24.30 -17.26
N LEU A 97 19.15 25.47 -17.14
CA LEU A 97 17.86 25.81 -17.71
C LEU A 97 18.02 26.90 -18.78
N GLN A 98 17.66 26.58 -20.00
CA GLN A 98 17.61 27.56 -21.08
C GLN A 98 16.27 28.29 -21.06
N VAL A 99 16.29 29.58 -20.74
CA VAL A 99 15.10 30.43 -20.72
C VAL A 99 15.09 31.30 -21.98
N THR A 100 14.03 31.16 -22.78
CA THR A 100 13.87 31.90 -24.03
C THR A 100 13.27 33.29 -23.77
N PRO A 101 13.46 34.26 -24.66
CA PRO A 101 12.75 35.54 -24.59
C PRO A 101 11.23 35.37 -24.56
N ALA A 102 10.69 34.38 -25.28
CA ALA A 102 9.27 34.04 -25.26
C ALA A 102 8.79 33.57 -23.89
N MET A 103 9.59 32.79 -23.15
CA MET A 103 9.28 32.42 -21.76
C MET A 103 9.27 33.65 -20.84
N LEU A 104 10.23 34.56 -20.97
CA LEU A 104 10.27 35.77 -20.15
C LEU A 104 9.15 36.77 -20.48
N ALA A 105 8.59 36.69 -21.68
CA ALA A 105 7.45 37.48 -22.10
C ALA A 105 6.13 37.03 -21.45
N ARG A 106 6.05 35.78 -20.93
CA ARG A 106 4.92 35.26 -20.14
C ARG A 106 4.82 36.04 -18.83
N ASP A 107 3.63 36.26 -18.27
CA ASP A 107 3.50 37.02 -17.01
C ASP A 107 4.24 36.32 -15.86
N HIS A 108 4.15 34.99 -15.79
CA HIS A 108 4.71 34.17 -14.71
C HIS A 108 5.52 32.98 -15.23
N LEU A 109 6.57 32.64 -14.46
CA LEU A 109 7.34 31.41 -14.60
C LEU A 109 7.49 30.77 -13.22
N ASP A 110 6.88 29.62 -13.02
CA ASP A 110 6.91 28.89 -11.75
C ASP A 110 7.75 27.62 -11.87
N LEU A 111 8.69 27.44 -10.95
CA LEU A 111 9.40 26.18 -10.78
C LEU A 111 8.64 25.33 -9.76
N VAL A 112 8.25 24.12 -10.15
CA VAL A 112 7.45 23.20 -9.33
C VAL A 112 8.20 21.90 -9.10
N PHE A 113 8.35 21.52 -7.83
CA PHE A 113 8.88 20.25 -7.38
C PHE A 113 7.76 19.45 -6.72
N ASP A 114 7.40 18.30 -7.29
CA ASP A 114 6.37 17.44 -6.68
C ASP A 114 6.87 16.65 -5.46
N GLY A 115 8.18 16.65 -5.20
CA GLY A 115 8.77 15.95 -4.05
C GLY A 115 10.29 16.10 -3.99
N LEU A 116 10.78 16.56 -2.84
CA LEU A 116 12.21 16.69 -2.52
C LEU A 116 12.47 15.85 -1.27
N ASP A 117 13.35 14.85 -1.35
CA ASP A 117 13.66 13.95 -0.22
C ASP A 117 15.07 14.24 0.37
N THR A 118 15.19 14.93 1.52
CA THR A 118 14.14 15.70 2.20
C THR A 118 14.60 17.12 2.52
N PHE A 119 15.64 17.29 3.34
CA PHE A 119 16.17 18.62 3.67
C PHE A 119 16.90 19.21 2.47
N ALA A 120 16.20 20.05 1.71
CA ALA A 120 16.66 20.58 0.44
C ALA A 120 16.69 22.10 0.43
N THR A 121 17.80 22.67 -0.03
CA THR A 121 17.88 24.11 -0.35
C THR A 121 18.04 24.28 -1.85
N VAL A 122 17.07 24.92 -2.49
CA VAL A 122 17.09 25.21 -3.93
C VAL A 122 17.59 26.63 -4.13
N THR A 123 18.56 26.79 -5.04
CA THR A 123 19.03 28.09 -5.51
C THR A 123 18.87 28.20 -7.02
N ILE A 124 18.54 29.40 -7.49
CA ILE A 124 18.47 29.75 -8.91
C ILE A 124 19.46 30.90 -9.15
N ASN A 125 20.43 30.68 -10.04
CA ASN A 125 21.49 31.64 -10.32
C ASN A 125 22.22 32.15 -9.05
N GLY A 126 22.41 31.26 -8.07
CA GLY A 126 23.08 31.55 -6.80
C GLY A 126 22.20 32.21 -5.72
N GLN A 127 20.94 32.52 -6.00
CA GLN A 127 19.99 33.06 -5.02
C GLN A 127 19.11 31.96 -4.44
N VAL A 128 18.92 31.95 -3.11
CA VAL A 128 18.04 30.98 -2.45
C VAL A 128 16.59 31.23 -2.85
N ALA A 129 15.98 30.19 -3.42
CA ALA A 129 14.62 30.22 -3.93
C ALA A 129 13.64 29.44 -3.03
N LEU A 130 14.11 28.39 -2.36
CA LEU A 130 13.32 27.53 -1.47
C LEU A 130 14.20 26.81 -0.46
N THR A 131 13.68 26.62 0.75
CA THR A 131 14.12 25.60 1.71
C THR A 131 12.97 24.64 1.97
N ALA A 132 13.18 23.35 1.78
CA ALA A 132 12.20 22.29 1.93
C ALA A 132 12.63 21.27 2.99
N ASP A 133 11.67 20.72 3.72
CA ASP A 133 11.89 19.83 4.88
C ASP A 133 10.84 18.69 4.98
N ASN A 134 10.13 18.42 3.87
CA ASN A 134 9.08 17.40 3.81
C ASN A 134 9.03 16.74 2.44
N ALA A 135 9.27 15.43 2.41
CA ALA A 135 9.28 14.61 1.19
C ALA A 135 7.89 14.46 0.55
N HIS A 136 6.82 14.63 1.33
CA HIS A 136 5.44 14.41 0.91
C HIS A 136 4.75 15.69 0.42
N ARG A 137 5.43 16.83 0.40
CA ARG A 137 4.88 18.10 -0.05
C ARG A 137 5.30 18.43 -1.48
N ARG A 138 4.38 19.09 -2.21
CA ARG A 138 4.67 19.83 -3.43
C ARG A 138 5.14 21.24 -3.06
N TRP A 139 6.16 21.71 -3.79
CA TRP A 139 6.74 23.04 -3.64
C TRP A 139 6.64 23.79 -4.96
N ARG A 140 6.07 25.00 -4.93
CA ARG A 140 5.94 25.90 -6.08
C ARG A 140 6.65 27.21 -5.77
N ILE A 141 7.50 27.67 -6.69
CA ILE A 141 8.33 28.87 -6.55
C ILE A 141 8.04 29.79 -7.72
N ALA A 142 7.74 31.06 -7.46
CA ALA A 142 7.71 32.10 -8.49
C ALA A 142 9.16 32.39 -8.94
N ALA A 143 9.60 31.70 -10.00
CA ALA A 143 10.99 31.67 -10.43
C ALA A 143 11.36 32.83 -11.37
N LYS A 144 10.38 33.46 -12.05
CA LYS A 144 10.62 34.53 -13.03
C LYS A 144 11.59 35.63 -12.56
N PRO A 145 11.48 36.18 -11.32
CA PRO A 145 12.41 37.23 -10.85
C PRO A 145 13.87 36.76 -10.70
N LEU A 146 14.10 35.45 -10.63
CA LEU A 146 15.41 34.83 -10.44
C LEU A 146 16.02 34.38 -11.77
N LEU A 147 15.25 34.41 -12.87
CA LEU A 147 15.65 33.93 -14.19
C LEU A 147 16.11 35.08 -15.09
N LYS A 148 17.04 34.78 -16.00
CA LYS A 148 17.53 35.68 -17.05
C LYS A 148 17.41 35.03 -18.42
N ALA A 149 17.42 35.83 -19.49
CA ALA A 149 17.44 35.30 -20.85
C ALA A 149 18.71 34.46 -21.06
N GLY A 150 18.57 33.31 -21.71
CA GLY A 150 19.69 32.40 -21.94
C GLY A 150 19.83 31.33 -20.86
N ALA A 151 21.07 30.99 -20.53
CA ALA A 151 21.39 29.94 -19.58
C ALA A 151 21.19 30.40 -18.12
N ASN A 152 20.51 29.56 -17.35
CA ASN A 152 20.28 29.69 -15.92
C ASN A 152 20.77 28.42 -15.22
N GLU A 153 21.21 28.54 -13.97
CA GLU A 153 21.56 27.38 -13.15
C GLU A 153 20.52 27.18 -12.05
N ILE A 154 20.01 25.96 -11.94
CA ILE A 154 19.26 25.48 -10.77
C ILE A 154 20.21 24.54 -10.01
N LEU A 155 20.40 24.81 -8.72
CA LEU A 155 21.21 23.99 -7.83
C LEU A 155 20.37 23.60 -6.61
N ILE A 156 20.37 22.32 -6.25
CA ILE A 156 19.69 21.80 -5.07
C ILE A 156 20.73 21.16 -4.15
N THR A 157 20.79 21.60 -2.90
CA THR A 157 21.61 20.98 -1.85
C THR A 157 20.73 20.13 -0.96
N PHE A 158 21.02 18.84 -0.85
CA PHE A 158 20.39 17.93 0.10
C PHE A 158 21.31 17.69 1.29
N ALA A 159 20.84 18.02 2.49
CA ALA A 159 21.52 17.70 3.73
C ALA A 159 21.13 16.29 4.23
N ALA A 160 22.11 15.52 4.70
CA ALA A 160 21.90 14.17 5.21
C ALA A 160 21.02 14.19 6.48
N PRO A 161 19.85 13.52 6.50
CA PRO A 161 18.89 13.61 7.60
C PRO A 161 19.46 13.30 8.99
N ILE A 162 20.25 12.22 9.11
CA ILE A 162 20.87 11.83 10.39
C ILE A 162 21.84 12.93 10.85
N LYS A 163 22.72 13.38 9.97
CA LYS A 163 23.72 14.42 10.28
C LYS A 163 23.05 15.72 10.73
N THR A 164 21.94 16.09 10.10
CA THR A 164 21.15 17.28 10.45
C THR A 164 20.47 17.16 11.81
N LEU A 165 19.86 16.01 12.12
CA LEU A 165 18.96 15.87 13.27
C LEU A 165 19.64 15.30 14.53
N GLN A 166 20.67 14.46 14.37
CA GLN A 166 21.29 13.76 15.50
C GLN A 166 21.79 14.70 16.61
N PRO A 167 22.40 15.88 16.33
CA PRO A 167 22.81 16.79 17.38
C PRO A 167 21.64 17.25 18.27
N MET A 168 20.49 17.56 17.66
CA MET A 168 19.27 17.94 18.38
C MET A 168 18.74 16.76 19.20
N VAL A 169 18.66 15.56 18.60
CA VAL A 169 18.18 14.35 19.30
C VAL A 169 19.05 14.02 20.49
N LEU A 170 20.37 14.13 20.35
CA LEU A 170 21.34 13.85 21.42
C LEU A 170 21.27 14.86 22.58
N ALA A 171 20.85 16.09 22.33
CA ALA A 171 20.67 17.11 23.36
C ALA A 171 19.40 16.90 24.22
N GLN A 172 18.43 16.10 23.75
CA GLN A 172 17.18 15.84 24.50
C GLN A 172 17.42 14.88 25.66
N LYS A 173 16.82 15.16 26.82
CA LYS A 173 16.87 14.29 28.02
C LYS A 173 16.45 12.85 27.71
N ALA A 174 15.37 12.68 26.95
CA ALA A 174 14.94 11.43 26.35
C ALA A 174 14.41 11.76 24.96
N SER A 175 14.78 10.94 23.98
CA SER A 175 14.33 11.09 22.58
C SER A 175 12.97 10.43 22.42
N LEU A 176 12.17 10.97 21.50
CA LEU A 176 10.89 10.40 21.13
C LEU A 176 11.09 8.95 20.66
N PRO A 177 10.29 7.99 21.15
CA PRO A 177 10.32 6.63 20.65
C PRO A 177 10.00 6.59 19.15
N GLY A 178 10.97 6.12 18.36
CA GLY A 178 10.85 5.94 16.92
C GLY A 178 10.45 4.52 16.51
N GLU A 179 10.71 4.19 15.26
CA GLU A 179 10.36 2.90 14.67
C GLU A 179 11.41 1.82 14.99
N TYR A 180 12.55 1.80 14.29
CA TYR A 180 13.60 0.79 14.49
C TYR A 180 14.98 1.42 14.73
N ASP A 181 15.79 0.73 15.53
CA ASP A 181 17.23 1.02 15.65
C ASP A 181 17.96 0.66 14.36
N SER A 182 19.04 1.39 14.06
CA SER A 182 19.89 1.06 12.92
C SER A 182 20.69 -0.22 13.19
N ALA A 183 20.59 -1.18 12.27
CA ALA A 183 21.44 -2.39 12.26
C ALA A 183 22.91 -2.10 11.95
N PHE A 184 23.24 -0.88 11.53
CA PHE A 184 24.59 -0.47 11.09
C PHE A 184 25.29 0.46 12.09
N GLY A 185 24.65 0.79 13.21
CA GLY A 185 25.23 1.62 14.27
C GLY A 185 25.50 3.07 13.86
N ASP A 186 24.84 3.56 12.82
CA ASP A 186 24.96 4.94 12.34
C ASP A 186 24.05 5.95 13.08
N GLU A 187 23.16 5.45 13.94
CA GLU A 187 22.43 6.18 14.97
C GLU A 187 22.62 5.45 16.30
N PRO A 188 22.80 6.15 17.44
CA PRO A 188 22.87 5.49 18.74
C PRO A 188 21.54 4.81 19.10
N LYS A 189 21.62 3.65 19.75
CA LYS A 189 20.45 2.86 20.16
C LYS A 189 19.45 3.69 20.97
N GLY A 190 18.17 3.67 20.58
CA GLY A 190 17.11 4.45 21.22
C GLY A 190 17.17 5.97 20.97
N ARG A 191 18.08 6.45 20.10
CA ARG A 191 18.27 7.86 19.76
C ARG A 191 17.99 8.12 18.28
N GLN A 192 16.86 7.60 17.78
CA GLN A 192 16.49 7.67 16.36
C GLN A 192 16.09 9.09 15.93
N THR A 193 16.40 9.43 14.68
CA THR A 193 16.04 10.72 14.05
C THR A 193 14.74 10.68 13.26
N SER A 194 14.25 9.48 12.90
CA SER A 194 13.04 9.28 12.12
C SER A 194 11.76 9.93 12.68
N PRO A 195 11.55 10.11 14.00
CA PRO A 195 10.36 10.82 14.50
C PRO A 195 10.27 12.28 14.05
N TYR A 196 11.43 12.93 13.90
CA TYR A 196 11.55 14.39 13.76
C TYR A 196 11.54 14.88 12.31
N ILE A 197 11.29 13.99 11.34
CA ILE A 197 11.32 14.31 9.91
C ILE A 197 10.08 13.79 9.19
N ARG A 198 9.58 14.54 8.21
CA ARG A 198 8.54 14.09 7.27
C ARG A 198 9.19 13.50 6.01
N LYS A 199 9.51 12.20 6.11
CA LYS A 199 10.15 11.35 5.10
C LYS A 199 9.50 9.96 5.16
N PRO A 200 9.44 9.19 4.05
CA PRO A 200 8.96 7.80 4.12
C PRO A 200 9.70 7.02 5.21
N LYS A 201 8.97 6.47 6.18
CA LYS A 201 9.56 5.91 7.41
C LYS A 201 10.34 4.64 7.14
N TYR A 202 9.85 3.81 6.21
CA TYR A 202 10.52 2.58 5.80
C TYR A 202 11.94 2.79 5.23
N HIS A 203 12.31 4.02 4.80
CA HIS A 203 13.69 4.34 4.42
C HIS A 203 14.70 4.14 5.57
N TYR A 204 14.25 4.24 6.83
CA TYR A 204 15.08 4.00 8.02
C TYR A 204 15.30 2.51 8.32
N GLY A 205 14.70 1.61 7.53
CA GLY A 205 14.64 0.18 7.79
C GLY A 205 13.34 -0.21 8.48
N TRP A 206 12.88 -1.43 8.22
CA TRP A 206 11.71 -2.02 8.88
C TRP A 206 11.95 -3.53 9.06
N ASP A 207 11.11 -4.21 9.84
CA ASP A 207 11.23 -5.66 10.07
C ASP A 207 10.89 -6.56 8.86
N TRP A 208 10.66 -5.97 7.68
CA TRP A 208 10.54 -6.63 6.36
C TRP A 208 11.35 -5.94 5.25
N GLY A 209 12.05 -4.83 5.54
CA GLY A 209 12.65 -3.97 4.51
C GLY A 209 14.05 -3.47 4.88
N PRO A 210 14.90 -3.16 3.88
CA PRO A 210 16.24 -2.67 4.14
C PRO A 210 16.22 -1.22 4.60
N ARG A 211 17.28 -0.82 5.29
CA ARG A 211 17.54 0.61 5.54
C ARG A 211 18.17 1.23 4.31
N ILE A 212 17.42 2.05 3.60
CA ILE A 212 17.90 2.81 2.44
C ILE A 212 17.36 4.24 2.53
N LEU A 213 18.19 5.14 3.09
CA LEU A 213 17.87 6.55 3.26
C LEU A 213 18.02 7.32 1.94
N ASN A 214 17.06 7.16 1.02
CA ASN A 214 17.06 7.81 -0.30
C ASN A 214 17.30 9.32 -0.22
N VAL A 215 18.03 9.88 -1.19
CA VAL A 215 18.28 11.33 -1.30
C VAL A 215 18.10 11.80 -2.73
N GLY A 216 17.25 12.78 -2.97
CA GLY A 216 17.08 13.41 -4.28
C GLY A 216 15.69 13.99 -4.55
N PRO A 217 15.52 14.65 -5.70
CA PRO A 217 14.21 15.01 -6.23
C PRO A 217 13.50 13.73 -6.72
N TRP A 218 12.73 13.13 -5.81
CA TRP A 218 12.15 11.80 -5.99
C TRP A 218 10.83 11.78 -6.79
N ARG A 219 10.33 12.97 -7.19
CA ARG A 219 9.14 13.20 -8.01
C ARG A 219 9.44 14.25 -9.09
N PRO A 220 8.57 14.40 -10.12
CA PRO A 220 8.85 15.27 -11.26
C PRO A 220 9.14 16.74 -10.90
N VAL A 221 9.96 17.36 -11.74
CA VAL A 221 10.27 18.79 -11.69
C VAL A 221 9.82 19.45 -12.98
N ARG A 222 9.17 20.62 -12.90
CA ARG A 222 8.68 21.33 -14.08
C ARG A 222 8.79 22.84 -13.97
N LEU A 223 8.94 23.49 -15.11
CA LEU A 223 8.74 24.92 -15.28
C LEU A 223 7.36 25.15 -15.91
N GLU A 224 6.51 25.91 -15.24
CA GLU A 224 5.18 26.27 -15.73
C GLU A 224 5.14 27.76 -16.06
N ALA A 225 4.68 28.08 -17.27
CA ALA A 225 4.52 29.45 -17.72
C ALA A 225 3.06 29.75 -17.99
N TRP A 226 2.54 30.82 -17.40
CA TRP A 226 1.13 31.20 -17.48
C TRP A 226 1.00 32.73 -17.46
N ASP A 227 -0.11 33.21 -18.02
CA ASP A 227 -0.48 34.63 -18.03
C ASP A 227 -1.77 34.83 -17.25
N GLU A 228 -1.98 36.03 -16.70
CA GLU A 228 -3.22 36.47 -16.03
C GLU A 228 -3.77 35.60 -14.90
N ALA A 229 -4.21 34.38 -15.20
CA ALA A 229 -4.77 33.43 -14.26
C ALA A 229 -4.45 31.97 -14.63
N ARG A 230 -4.38 31.10 -13.61
CA ARG A 230 -4.24 29.64 -13.76
C ARG A 230 -5.15 28.89 -12.80
N ILE A 231 -5.53 27.68 -13.15
CA ILE A 231 -6.20 26.75 -12.22
C ILE A 231 -5.11 26.13 -11.34
N ASP A 232 -5.18 26.39 -10.03
CA ASP A 232 -4.25 25.83 -9.04
C ASP A 232 -4.72 24.45 -8.58
N THR A 233 -6.00 24.33 -8.22
CA THR A 233 -6.64 23.03 -7.90
C THR A 233 -8.02 22.92 -8.52
N LEU A 234 -8.45 21.68 -8.76
CA LEU A 234 -9.82 21.31 -9.10
C LEU A 234 -10.23 20.17 -8.18
N ARG A 235 -11.39 20.31 -7.56
CA ARG A 235 -12.03 19.31 -6.73
C ARG A 235 -13.49 19.17 -7.16
N VAL A 236 -14.02 17.95 -7.12
CA VAL A 236 -15.45 17.72 -7.37
C VAL A 236 -16.10 17.15 -6.12
N ASP A 237 -16.94 17.95 -5.47
CA ASP A 237 -17.69 17.51 -4.29
C ASP A 237 -18.99 16.85 -4.74
N GLN A 238 -19.32 15.70 -4.16
CA GLN A 238 -20.62 15.06 -4.32
C GLN A 238 -21.53 15.53 -3.18
N ASP A 239 -22.33 16.56 -3.45
CA ASP A 239 -23.18 17.21 -2.44
C ASP A 239 -24.38 16.33 -2.06
N ALA A 240 -24.92 15.57 -3.02
CA ALA A 240 -26.01 14.62 -2.79
C ALA A 240 -26.00 13.50 -3.84
N LEU A 241 -26.50 12.32 -3.47
CA LEU A 241 -26.67 11.17 -4.36
C LEU A 241 -27.92 10.37 -3.97
N ASN A 242 -28.83 10.16 -4.92
CA ASN A 242 -29.96 9.23 -4.81
C ASN A 242 -30.14 8.47 -6.16
N ASP A 243 -31.23 7.72 -6.34
CA ASP A 243 -31.45 6.93 -7.56
C ASP A 243 -31.79 7.80 -8.78
N SER A 244 -32.41 8.97 -8.55
CA SER A 244 -32.85 9.88 -9.61
C SER A 244 -31.80 10.91 -10.02
N GLU A 245 -30.94 11.36 -9.11
CA GLU A 245 -29.92 12.36 -9.40
C GLU A 245 -28.69 12.30 -8.48
N ALA A 246 -27.55 12.80 -9.00
CA ALA A 246 -26.39 13.21 -8.23
C ALA A 246 -26.16 14.71 -8.42
N ARG A 247 -25.99 15.44 -7.32
CA ARG A 247 -25.64 16.87 -7.34
C ARG A 247 -24.17 17.03 -7.00
N LEU A 248 -23.45 17.72 -7.87
CA LEU A 248 -22.01 17.90 -7.80
C LEU A 248 -21.66 19.38 -7.78
N SER A 249 -20.58 19.72 -7.09
CA SER A 249 -19.95 21.03 -7.15
C SER A 249 -18.51 20.90 -7.63
N ALA A 250 -18.22 21.35 -8.85
CA ALA A 250 -16.86 21.48 -9.35
C ALA A 250 -16.23 22.75 -8.77
N LYS A 251 -15.36 22.58 -7.78
CA LYS A 251 -14.68 23.63 -7.03
C LYS A 251 -13.26 23.80 -7.56
N ALA A 252 -13.02 24.92 -8.23
CA ALA A 252 -11.69 25.31 -8.71
C ALA A 252 -11.11 26.41 -7.81
N VAL A 253 -9.84 26.29 -7.46
CA VAL A 253 -9.05 27.41 -6.94
C VAL A 253 -8.26 28.00 -8.10
N ILE A 254 -8.50 29.28 -8.39
CA ILE A 254 -7.90 29.99 -9.51
C ILE A 254 -6.98 31.07 -8.95
N GLN A 255 -5.69 30.97 -9.29
CA GLN A 255 -4.70 31.99 -8.98
C GLN A 255 -4.72 33.03 -10.10
N ALA A 256 -4.97 34.29 -9.78
CA ALA A 256 -4.89 35.41 -10.72
C ALA A 256 -3.84 36.44 -10.28
N ASP A 257 -3.24 37.14 -11.23
CA ASP A 257 -2.23 38.18 -10.96
C ASP A 257 -2.80 39.59 -10.89
N ARG A 258 -3.96 39.79 -11.52
CA ARG A 258 -4.71 41.04 -11.58
C ARG A 258 -6.19 40.77 -11.59
N GLU A 259 -6.97 41.85 -11.44
CA GLU A 259 -8.41 41.75 -11.66
C GLU A 259 -8.71 41.45 -13.13
N THR A 260 -9.46 40.39 -13.41
CA THR A 260 -9.84 40.01 -14.78
C THR A 260 -11.17 39.26 -14.80
N VAL A 261 -11.87 39.31 -15.94
CA VAL A 261 -13.11 38.56 -16.17
C VAL A 261 -12.79 37.31 -16.96
N ALA A 262 -13.22 36.15 -16.45
CA ALA A 262 -12.98 34.87 -17.09
C ALA A 262 -14.24 33.99 -17.11
N ASN A 263 -14.29 33.04 -18.05
CA ASN A 263 -15.34 32.03 -18.12
C ASN A 263 -14.77 30.68 -17.68
N VAL A 264 -15.28 30.13 -16.59
CA VAL A 264 -14.98 28.76 -16.15
C VAL A 264 -16.00 27.83 -16.80
N ARG A 265 -15.55 27.04 -17.78
CA ARG A 265 -16.35 25.98 -18.41
C ARG A 265 -16.06 24.67 -17.71
N VAL A 266 -17.07 24.03 -17.16
CA VAL A 266 -16.95 22.65 -16.64
C VAL A 266 -17.69 21.69 -17.55
N THR A 267 -16.98 20.66 -18.00
CA THR A 267 -17.51 19.57 -18.83
C THR A 267 -17.51 18.28 -18.01
N LEU A 268 -18.68 17.68 -17.82
CA LEU A 268 -18.83 16.34 -17.26
C LEU A 268 -19.03 15.35 -18.40
N THR A 269 -18.16 14.36 -18.51
CA THR A 269 -18.29 13.21 -19.42
C THR A 269 -18.70 11.98 -18.63
N ALA A 270 -19.81 11.35 -19.02
CA ALA A 270 -20.31 10.12 -18.43
C ALA A 270 -19.55 8.87 -18.94
N PRO A 271 -19.70 7.70 -18.29
CA PRO A 271 -19.02 6.47 -18.69
C PRO A 271 -19.32 6.03 -20.14
N ASP A 272 -20.49 6.39 -20.67
CA ASP A 272 -20.91 6.11 -22.05
C ASP A 272 -20.37 7.13 -23.08
N GLY A 273 -19.62 8.15 -22.62
CA GLY A 273 -19.06 9.21 -23.44
C GLY A 273 -19.98 10.43 -23.65
N SER A 274 -21.23 10.40 -23.16
CA SER A 274 -22.12 11.56 -23.22
C SER A 274 -21.58 12.73 -22.37
N GLN A 275 -21.86 13.97 -22.79
CA GLN A 275 -21.30 15.17 -22.17
C GLN A 275 -22.37 16.17 -21.76
N GLN A 276 -22.15 16.80 -20.61
CA GLN A 276 -22.87 17.97 -20.13
C GLN A 276 -21.88 19.10 -19.85
N GLN A 277 -22.27 20.34 -20.16
CA GLN A 277 -21.42 21.50 -19.98
C GLN A 277 -22.14 22.60 -19.20
N VAL A 278 -21.42 23.26 -18.31
CA VAL A 278 -21.86 24.46 -17.59
C VAL A 278 -20.76 25.52 -17.74
N VAL A 279 -21.15 26.76 -18.06
CA VAL A 279 -20.23 27.89 -18.17
C VAL A 279 -20.64 28.93 -17.14
N GLN A 280 -19.68 29.35 -16.32
CA GLN A 280 -19.88 30.43 -15.35
C GLN A 280 -18.87 31.54 -15.61
N GLN A 281 -19.37 32.76 -15.82
CA GLN A 281 -18.53 33.95 -15.84
C GLN A 281 -18.19 34.36 -14.41
N VAL A 282 -16.94 34.70 -14.17
CA VAL A 282 -16.41 35.13 -12.87
C VAL A 282 -15.51 36.34 -13.03
N THR A 283 -15.53 37.22 -12.02
CA THR A 283 -14.52 38.26 -11.85
C THR A 283 -13.50 37.76 -10.84
N LEU A 284 -12.26 37.59 -11.29
CA LEU A 284 -11.15 37.14 -10.46
C LEU A 284 -10.47 38.36 -9.85
N ALA A 285 -10.17 38.32 -8.55
CA ALA A 285 -9.33 39.29 -7.88
C ALA A 285 -7.85 38.83 -7.90
N PRO A 286 -6.86 39.74 -7.76
CA PRO A 286 -5.47 39.35 -7.57
C PRO A 286 -5.34 38.39 -6.37
N GLY A 287 -4.65 37.27 -6.56
CA GLY A 287 -4.51 36.23 -5.54
C GLY A 287 -5.35 34.98 -5.84
N SER A 288 -5.73 34.28 -4.77
CA SER A 288 -6.46 33.02 -4.83
C SER A 288 -7.98 33.27 -4.84
N ASN A 289 -8.68 32.64 -5.80
CA ASN A 289 -10.12 32.77 -5.99
C ASN A 289 -10.77 31.40 -5.95
N ALA A 290 -11.77 31.20 -5.08
CA ALA A 290 -12.56 29.99 -5.04
C ALA A 290 -13.79 30.12 -5.96
N VAL A 291 -13.91 29.26 -6.96
CA VAL A 291 -15.04 29.21 -7.88
C VAL A 291 -15.72 27.86 -7.76
N SER A 292 -17.05 27.85 -7.62
CA SER A 292 -17.86 26.63 -7.53
C SER A 292 -18.91 26.62 -8.63
N VAL A 293 -18.85 25.61 -9.50
CA VAL A 293 -19.79 25.43 -10.61
C VAL A 293 -20.66 24.19 -10.33
N PRO A 294 -21.99 24.35 -10.13
CA PRO A 294 -22.88 23.23 -9.85
C PRO A 294 -23.21 22.43 -11.13
N ILE A 295 -23.26 21.10 -11.00
CA ILE A 295 -23.60 20.16 -12.08
C ILE A 295 -24.50 19.06 -11.51
N THR A 296 -25.62 18.79 -12.18
CA THR A 296 -26.51 17.66 -11.82
C THR A 296 -26.39 16.55 -12.86
N VAL A 297 -26.27 15.30 -12.40
CA VAL A 297 -26.31 14.09 -13.22
C VAL A 297 -27.63 13.38 -12.95
N ALA A 298 -28.50 13.25 -13.96
CA ALA A 298 -29.73 12.47 -13.84
C ALA A 298 -29.44 10.97 -13.96
N ASN A 299 -30.19 10.15 -13.21
CA ASN A 299 -30.08 8.68 -13.18
C ASN A 299 -28.62 8.20 -13.05
N PRO A 300 -27.91 8.60 -11.98
CA PRO A 300 -26.48 8.39 -11.87
C PRO A 300 -26.10 6.91 -11.81
N GLN A 301 -25.16 6.51 -12.66
CA GLN A 301 -24.49 5.20 -12.53
C GLN A 301 -23.53 5.23 -11.34
N ARG A 302 -23.79 4.42 -10.30
CA ARG A 302 -22.98 4.39 -9.08
C ARG A 302 -21.75 3.50 -9.21
N TRP A 303 -20.62 3.97 -8.71
CA TRP A 303 -19.42 3.16 -8.53
C TRP A 303 -19.63 2.16 -7.39
N GLN A 304 -19.32 0.88 -7.63
CA GLN A 304 -19.41 -0.17 -6.63
C GLN A 304 -18.04 -0.84 -6.39
N PRO A 305 -17.74 -1.28 -5.15
CA PRO A 305 -16.60 -2.15 -4.90
C PRO A 305 -16.71 -3.48 -5.66
N VAL A 306 -15.57 -4.10 -5.92
CA VAL A 306 -15.49 -5.42 -6.54
C VAL A 306 -16.34 -6.44 -5.77
N GLY A 307 -17.12 -7.22 -6.52
CA GLY A 307 -18.10 -8.18 -5.99
C GLY A 307 -19.50 -7.61 -5.74
N TYR A 308 -19.70 -6.30 -5.85
CA TYR A 308 -20.99 -5.64 -5.54
C TYR A 308 -21.59 -4.83 -6.71
N GLY A 309 -20.95 -4.84 -7.87
CA GLY A 309 -21.44 -4.20 -9.09
C GLY A 309 -20.30 -3.76 -10.02
N THR A 310 -20.62 -2.88 -10.96
CA THR A 310 -19.67 -2.26 -11.90
C THR A 310 -19.02 -0.99 -11.32
N GLN A 311 -17.96 -0.51 -11.96
CA GLN A 311 -17.16 0.65 -11.53
C GLN A 311 -17.26 1.84 -12.53
N PRO A 312 -18.46 2.42 -12.78
CA PRO A 312 -18.58 3.58 -13.67
C PRO A 312 -17.76 4.76 -13.15
N LEU A 313 -16.95 5.35 -14.04
CA LEU A 313 -16.15 6.54 -13.78
C LEU A 313 -16.56 7.67 -14.73
N TYR A 314 -16.85 8.83 -14.16
CA TYR A 314 -17.10 10.08 -14.88
C TYR A 314 -15.80 10.88 -14.95
N ARG A 315 -15.69 11.74 -15.95
CA ARG A 315 -14.58 12.70 -16.08
C ARG A 315 -15.13 14.11 -16.00
N VAL A 316 -14.58 14.93 -15.13
CA VAL A 316 -14.94 16.33 -14.95
C VAL A 316 -13.73 17.19 -15.29
N THR A 317 -13.87 17.99 -16.34
CA THR A 317 -12.82 18.86 -16.85
C THR A 317 -13.24 20.31 -16.65
N ALA A 318 -12.46 21.09 -15.91
CA ALA A 318 -12.63 22.54 -15.78
C ALA A 318 -11.64 23.26 -16.70
N THR A 319 -12.15 24.12 -17.58
CA THR A 319 -11.37 24.92 -18.51
C THR A 319 -11.59 26.40 -18.20
N LEU A 320 -10.49 27.10 -17.91
CA LEU A 320 -10.48 28.55 -17.77
C LEU A 320 -10.38 29.16 -19.16
N ASN A 321 -11.34 30.02 -19.53
CA ASN A 321 -11.30 30.77 -20.78
C ASN A 321 -11.22 32.27 -20.50
N GLN A 322 -10.27 32.95 -21.13
CA GLN A 322 -10.07 34.40 -21.05
C GLN A 322 -10.06 34.97 -22.46
N ASN A 323 -10.76 36.07 -22.68
CA ASN A 323 -10.87 36.72 -24.00
C ASN A 323 -11.30 35.80 -25.16
N GLY A 324 -12.07 34.74 -24.85
CA GLY A 324 -12.56 33.77 -25.83
C GLY A 324 -11.64 32.57 -26.10
N GLU A 325 -10.45 32.52 -25.49
CA GLU A 325 -9.49 31.42 -25.64
C GLU A 325 -9.36 30.59 -24.36
N ALA A 326 -9.08 29.29 -24.48
CA ALA A 326 -8.83 28.41 -23.35
C ALA A 326 -7.39 28.58 -22.85
N THR A 327 -7.22 29.13 -21.65
CA THR A 327 -5.89 29.48 -21.09
C THR A 327 -5.36 28.44 -20.11
N ASP A 328 -6.21 27.70 -19.42
CA ASP A 328 -5.78 26.59 -18.56
C ASP A 328 -6.86 25.51 -18.45
N THR A 329 -6.47 24.29 -18.08
CA THR A 329 -7.40 23.18 -17.89
C THR A 329 -6.93 22.26 -16.77
N ALA A 330 -7.89 21.81 -15.96
CA ALA A 330 -7.70 20.79 -14.94
C ALA A 330 -8.78 19.71 -15.07
N GLU A 331 -8.45 18.49 -14.66
CA GLU A 331 -9.34 17.34 -14.81
C GLU A 331 -9.36 16.47 -13.55
N ARG A 332 -10.52 15.87 -13.27
CA ARG A 332 -10.70 14.83 -12.26
C ARG A 332 -11.54 13.69 -12.82
N ARG A 333 -11.15 12.45 -12.51
CA ARG A 333 -12.05 11.30 -12.62
C ARG A 333 -12.78 11.12 -11.29
N ILE A 334 -14.06 10.78 -11.33
CA ILE A 334 -14.88 10.54 -10.14
C ILE A 334 -15.74 9.29 -10.32
N GLY A 335 -16.04 8.61 -9.22
CA GLY A 335 -17.09 7.60 -9.15
C GLY A 335 -18.17 8.06 -8.17
N LEU A 336 -19.43 7.95 -8.55
CA LEU A 336 -20.54 8.40 -7.71
C LEU A 336 -20.88 7.31 -6.69
N ARG A 337 -20.73 7.61 -5.39
CA ARG A 337 -20.96 6.64 -4.31
C ARG A 337 -21.23 7.32 -2.96
N THR A 338 -21.97 6.66 -2.08
CA THR A 338 -21.98 6.99 -0.65
C THR A 338 -21.07 6.04 0.12
N VAL A 339 -20.37 6.57 1.13
CA VAL A 339 -19.56 5.79 2.08
C VAL A 339 -19.95 6.20 3.48
N GLU A 340 -20.30 5.22 4.31
CA GLU A 340 -20.60 5.42 5.73
C GLU A 340 -19.81 4.42 6.56
N LEU A 341 -19.28 4.87 7.70
CA LEU A 341 -18.78 3.96 8.73
C LEU A 341 -19.95 3.41 9.54
N ILE A 342 -20.03 2.09 9.64
CA ILE A 342 -20.94 1.40 10.56
C ILE A 342 -20.37 1.60 11.97
N ARG A 343 -21.08 2.34 12.82
CA ARG A 343 -20.68 2.67 14.19
C ARG A 343 -21.74 2.30 15.22
N GLY A 344 -21.37 2.37 16.50
CA GLY A 344 -22.24 2.12 17.66
C GLY A 344 -21.92 0.79 18.34
N GLY A 345 -21.91 0.79 19.69
CA GLY A 345 -21.55 -0.41 20.47
C GLY A 345 -20.17 -0.96 20.15
N GLY A 346 -19.20 -0.08 19.85
CA GLY A 346 -17.82 -0.40 19.47
C GLY A 346 -17.61 -0.83 18.01
N ALA A 347 -18.66 -0.97 17.19
CA ALA A 347 -18.52 -1.43 15.82
C ALA A 347 -17.71 -0.45 14.94
N ILE A 348 -16.96 -1.02 14.00
CA ILE A 348 -16.43 -0.34 12.82
C ILE A 348 -16.62 -1.26 11.60
N GLY A 349 -17.02 -0.68 10.47
CA GLY A 349 -17.23 -1.39 9.20
C GLY A 349 -17.66 -0.41 8.12
N PHE A 350 -17.84 -0.90 6.90
CA PHE A 350 -18.11 -0.04 5.74
C PHE A 350 -19.50 -0.30 5.18
N ARG A 351 -20.25 0.76 4.93
CA ARG A 351 -21.46 0.73 4.13
C ARG A 351 -21.24 1.57 2.87
N VAL A 352 -21.28 0.92 1.71
CA VAL A 352 -21.12 1.60 0.41
C VAL A 352 -22.43 1.47 -0.35
N ASN A 353 -23.00 2.61 -0.77
CA ASN A 353 -24.30 2.67 -1.46
C ASN A 353 -25.42 1.89 -0.71
N GLY A 354 -25.41 1.95 0.62
CA GLY A 354 -26.37 1.26 1.49
C GLY A 354 -25.99 -0.18 1.87
N ILE A 355 -25.01 -0.80 1.20
CA ILE A 355 -24.63 -2.20 1.39
C ILE A 355 -23.54 -2.34 2.45
N PRO A 356 -23.73 -3.10 3.55
CA PRO A 356 -22.68 -3.36 4.54
C PRO A 356 -21.66 -4.37 4.00
N ILE A 357 -20.51 -3.85 3.58
CA ILE A 357 -19.43 -4.63 2.96
C ILE A 357 -18.55 -5.23 4.06
N PHE A 358 -18.37 -6.55 4.04
CA PHE A 358 -17.28 -7.16 4.79
C PHE A 358 -15.97 -6.88 4.05
N ALA A 359 -15.05 -6.17 4.69
CA ALA A 359 -13.76 -5.85 4.09
C ALA A 359 -12.87 -7.09 4.02
N LYS A 360 -12.43 -7.46 2.81
CA LYS A 360 -11.56 -8.61 2.54
C LYS A 360 -10.32 -8.09 1.84
N GLY A 361 -9.15 -8.31 2.43
CA GLY A 361 -7.98 -7.65 1.89
C GLY A 361 -6.70 -7.87 2.64
N ALA A 362 -5.78 -6.95 2.41
CA ALA A 362 -4.45 -6.95 2.98
C ALA A 362 -3.91 -5.52 3.11
N ASN A 363 -2.84 -5.40 3.88
CA ASN A 363 -2.05 -4.19 4.02
C ASN A 363 -1.03 -4.08 2.87
N VAL A 364 -0.96 -2.92 2.24
CA VAL A 364 -0.05 -2.58 1.14
C VAL A 364 1.06 -1.71 1.70
N ILE A 365 2.28 -2.14 1.46
CA ILE A 365 3.49 -1.38 1.73
C ILE A 365 4.05 -0.82 0.40
N PRO A 366 5.10 0.03 0.41
CA PRO A 366 5.72 0.47 -0.83
C PRO A 366 6.10 -0.68 -1.78
N PHE A 367 6.15 -0.39 -3.08
CA PHE A 367 6.45 -1.40 -4.11
C PHE A 367 7.95 -1.62 -4.35
N ASP A 368 8.81 -0.76 -3.78
CA ASP A 368 10.26 -0.84 -3.92
C ASP A 368 10.94 -0.02 -2.82
N SER A 369 12.16 -0.37 -2.40
CA SER A 369 13.01 0.49 -1.57
C SER A 369 13.49 1.75 -2.29
N PHE A 370 13.31 1.84 -3.61
CA PHE A 370 13.57 3.00 -4.46
C PHE A 370 12.26 3.48 -5.10
N PRO A 371 11.50 4.37 -4.45
CA PRO A 371 10.14 4.72 -4.89
C PRO A 371 10.10 5.35 -6.28
N ALA A 372 11.14 6.08 -6.68
CA ALA A 372 11.18 6.80 -7.95
C ALA A 372 11.27 5.90 -9.20
N ARG A 373 11.61 4.60 -9.06
CA ARG A 373 11.58 3.64 -10.19
C ARG A 373 10.30 2.79 -10.25
N VAL A 374 9.36 2.98 -9.33
CA VAL A 374 8.08 2.27 -9.37
C VAL A 374 7.26 2.83 -10.53
N THR A 375 6.70 1.94 -11.35
CA THR A 375 5.91 2.33 -12.53
C THR A 375 4.49 1.80 -12.43
N PRO A 376 3.52 2.37 -13.18
CA PRO A 376 2.18 1.78 -13.27
C PRO A 376 2.21 0.31 -13.71
N ALA A 377 3.16 -0.06 -14.58
CA ALA A 377 3.34 -1.43 -15.06
C ALA A 377 3.85 -2.39 -13.98
N SER A 378 4.61 -1.92 -12.99
CA SER A 378 5.04 -2.77 -11.86
C SER A 378 3.95 -2.91 -10.79
N MET A 379 3.07 -1.92 -10.63
CA MET A 379 1.97 -1.96 -9.66
C MET A 379 0.77 -2.77 -10.17
N ARG A 380 0.38 -2.61 -11.44
CA ARG A 380 -0.86 -3.20 -11.99
C ARG A 380 -1.01 -4.72 -11.76
N PRO A 381 0.04 -5.56 -11.92
CA PRO A 381 -0.08 -6.99 -11.66
C PRO A 381 -0.46 -7.31 -10.21
N LEU A 382 0.05 -6.56 -9.24
CA LEU A 382 -0.24 -6.77 -7.82
C LEU A 382 -1.68 -6.40 -7.45
N LEU A 383 -2.21 -5.30 -8.00
CA LEU A 383 -3.62 -4.94 -7.81
C LEU A 383 -4.56 -5.92 -8.52
N THR A 384 -4.16 -6.37 -9.72
CA THR A 384 -4.88 -7.42 -10.45
C THR A 384 -4.93 -8.71 -9.62
N ALA A 385 -3.81 -9.09 -9.01
CA ALA A 385 -3.74 -10.25 -8.13
C ALA A 385 -4.65 -10.10 -6.90
N ALA A 386 -4.63 -8.95 -6.22
CA ALA A 386 -5.53 -8.67 -5.10
C ALA A 386 -7.01 -8.84 -5.50
N ARG A 387 -7.42 -8.26 -6.63
CA ARG A 387 -8.77 -8.43 -7.19
C ARG A 387 -9.09 -9.90 -7.49
N ASP A 388 -8.17 -10.60 -8.16
CA ASP A 388 -8.34 -12.01 -8.55
C ASP A 388 -8.34 -12.96 -7.33
N ALA A 389 -7.80 -12.52 -6.19
CA ALA A 389 -7.91 -13.17 -4.89
C ALA A 389 -9.20 -12.80 -4.12
N ASN A 390 -10.18 -12.20 -4.79
CA ASN A 390 -11.47 -11.79 -4.21
C ASN A 390 -11.35 -10.72 -3.10
N MET A 391 -10.24 -9.98 -3.04
CA MET A 391 -10.12 -8.83 -2.15
C MET A 391 -10.97 -7.68 -2.66
N ASN A 392 -11.53 -6.91 -1.73
CA ASN A 392 -12.29 -5.69 -2.01
C ASN A 392 -11.75 -4.46 -1.29
N MET A 393 -10.72 -4.60 -0.45
CA MET A 393 -10.08 -3.50 0.25
C MET A 393 -8.57 -3.68 0.34
N LEU A 394 -7.82 -2.58 0.22
CA LEU A 394 -6.39 -2.49 0.49
C LEU A 394 -6.14 -1.35 1.47
N ARG A 395 -5.35 -1.60 2.52
CA ARG A 395 -4.89 -0.55 3.43
C ARG A 395 -3.49 -0.08 3.03
N ILE A 396 -3.36 1.19 2.64
CA ILE A 396 -2.06 1.81 2.34
C ILE A 396 -1.45 2.23 3.66
N TRP A 397 -0.47 1.45 4.13
CA TRP A 397 0.07 1.55 5.46
C TRP A 397 0.94 2.80 5.67
N GLY A 398 0.81 3.44 6.84
CA GLY A 398 1.33 4.78 7.13
C GLY A 398 2.85 4.96 7.24
N GLY A 399 3.68 3.92 7.35
CA GLY A 399 5.14 4.14 7.33
C GLY A 399 5.76 4.16 5.92
N GLY A 400 4.93 4.04 4.87
CA GLY A 400 5.34 4.15 3.48
C GLY A 400 5.35 5.60 2.97
N TYR A 401 4.75 5.82 1.80
CA TYR A 401 4.51 7.12 1.19
C TYR A 401 3.14 7.13 0.48
N TYR A 402 2.54 8.31 0.27
CA TYR A 402 1.35 8.43 -0.57
C TYR A 402 1.69 8.01 -2.01
N LEU A 403 1.00 7.00 -2.51
CA LEU A 403 1.34 6.35 -3.77
C LEU A 403 1.12 7.30 -4.96
N ASP A 404 1.62 6.87 -6.12
CA ASP A 404 1.40 7.57 -7.38
C ASP A 404 -0.09 7.64 -7.75
N ASP A 405 -0.51 8.69 -8.47
CA ASP A 405 -1.91 8.84 -8.93
C ASP A 405 -2.39 7.59 -9.70
N ALA A 406 -1.49 6.97 -10.47
CA ALA A 406 -1.79 5.75 -11.22
C ALA A 406 -2.23 4.57 -10.33
N PHE A 407 -1.76 4.48 -9.08
CA PHE A 407 -2.22 3.44 -8.15
C PHE A 407 -3.71 3.59 -7.86
N TYR A 408 -4.12 4.80 -7.48
CA TYR A 408 -5.52 5.09 -7.13
C TYR A 408 -6.42 5.00 -8.35
N ASP A 409 -5.92 5.42 -9.52
CA ASP A 409 -6.64 5.25 -10.77
C ASP A 409 -6.95 3.77 -11.09
N MET A 410 -5.98 2.89 -10.83
CA MET A 410 -6.19 1.44 -10.98
C MET A 410 -7.13 0.87 -9.91
N ALA A 411 -7.05 1.35 -8.67
CA ALA A 411 -7.96 0.94 -7.60
C ALA A 411 -9.41 1.34 -7.93
N ASP A 412 -9.62 2.54 -8.48
CA ASP A 412 -10.92 3.02 -8.97
C ASP A 412 -11.46 2.11 -10.08
N GLU A 413 -10.62 1.82 -11.09
CA GLU A 413 -10.98 0.95 -12.23
C GLU A 413 -11.33 -0.48 -11.80
N MET A 414 -10.61 -1.01 -10.81
CA MET A 414 -10.76 -2.40 -10.36
C MET A 414 -11.82 -2.58 -9.27
N GLY A 415 -12.33 -1.49 -8.68
CA GLY A 415 -13.31 -1.58 -7.58
C GLY A 415 -12.66 -1.92 -6.23
N LEU A 416 -11.35 -1.69 -6.07
CA LEU A 416 -10.63 -1.96 -4.83
C LEU A 416 -10.79 -0.77 -3.90
N MET A 417 -11.48 -0.94 -2.78
CA MET A 417 -11.55 0.09 -1.75
C MET A 417 -10.17 0.33 -1.15
N VAL A 418 -9.91 1.58 -0.77
CA VAL A 418 -8.64 2.04 -0.21
C VAL A 418 -8.91 2.64 1.16
N TRP A 419 -8.27 2.05 2.16
CA TRP A 419 -8.01 2.66 3.45
C TRP A 419 -6.67 3.38 3.34
N GLN A 420 -6.67 4.71 3.36
CA GLN A 420 -5.48 5.54 3.20
C GLN A 420 -4.99 6.06 4.55
N ASP A 421 -3.89 5.52 5.08
CA ASP A 421 -3.22 6.16 6.22
C ASP A 421 -2.54 7.46 5.78
N PHE A 422 -2.46 8.47 6.64
CA PHE A 422 -1.42 9.50 6.56
C PHE A 422 -0.07 8.88 6.92
N MET A 423 1.03 9.48 6.45
CA MET A 423 2.35 8.83 6.48
C MET A 423 3.04 8.87 7.85
N PHE A 424 2.42 8.25 8.86
CA PHE A 424 2.96 7.97 10.19
C PHE A 424 2.98 6.45 10.44
N GLY A 425 4.15 5.89 10.72
CA GLY A 425 4.36 4.44 10.83
C GLY A 425 4.30 3.85 12.24
N GLY A 426 4.26 4.67 13.30
CA GLY A 426 4.26 4.21 14.70
C GLY A 426 5.15 5.00 15.65
N ALA A 427 5.99 5.91 15.13
CA ALA A 427 6.77 6.83 15.96
C ALA A 427 5.88 7.83 16.71
N VAL A 428 6.29 8.16 17.93
CA VAL A 428 5.73 9.29 18.68
C VAL A 428 6.12 10.59 17.96
N THR A 429 5.16 11.46 17.69
CA THR A 429 5.40 12.68 16.89
C THR A 429 5.84 13.86 17.74
N PRO A 430 6.69 14.77 17.22
CA PRO A 430 7.00 16.04 17.87
C PRO A 430 5.73 16.88 18.13
N PRO A 431 5.56 17.44 19.35
CA PRO A 431 4.41 18.29 19.69
C PRO A 431 4.53 19.74 19.16
N ASP A 432 5.66 20.09 18.56
CA ASP A 432 5.99 21.46 18.14
C ASP A 432 5.05 22.00 17.06
N ALA A 433 4.69 23.28 17.18
CA ALA A 433 3.77 23.93 16.25
C ALA A 433 4.29 23.94 14.81
N ALA A 434 5.60 24.12 14.60
CA ALA A 434 6.21 24.10 13.28
C ALA A 434 6.11 22.71 12.61
N TYR A 435 6.31 21.63 13.38
CA TYR A 435 6.12 20.26 12.87
C TYR A 435 4.66 20.03 12.47
N ARG A 436 3.72 20.41 13.35
CA ARG A 436 2.29 20.28 13.10
C ARG A 436 1.83 21.08 11.89
N GLU A 437 2.33 22.30 11.69
CA GLU A 437 2.02 23.12 10.52
C GLU A 437 2.58 22.51 9.23
N ASN A 438 3.80 21.97 9.27
CA ASN A 438 4.36 21.23 8.14
C ASN A 438 3.47 20.03 7.76
N VAL A 439 3.00 19.28 8.75
CA VAL A 439 2.08 18.15 8.52
C VAL A 439 0.70 18.62 8.05
N ARG A 440 0.17 19.74 8.55
CA ARG A 440 -1.11 20.29 8.08
C ARG A 440 -1.05 20.55 6.57
N ILE A 441 0.00 21.22 6.10
CA ILE A 441 0.17 21.53 4.67
C ILE A 441 0.31 20.23 3.85
N GLU A 442 1.09 19.26 4.34
CA GLU A 442 1.18 17.92 3.73
C GLU A 442 -0.21 17.28 3.59
N ALA A 443 -0.98 17.23 4.68
CA ALA A 443 -2.28 16.58 4.72
C ALA A 443 -3.26 17.26 3.76
N GLU A 444 -3.32 18.58 3.76
CA GLU A 444 -4.18 19.33 2.84
C GLU A 444 -3.84 19.09 1.38
N GLN A 445 -2.55 19.09 1.02
CA GLN A 445 -2.11 18.82 -0.35
C GLN A 445 -2.45 17.39 -0.79
N GLN A 446 -2.26 16.42 0.10
CA GLN A 446 -2.50 15.01 -0.23
C GLN A 446 -3.98 14.66 -0.30
N VAL A 447 -4.81 15.19 0.61
CA VAL A 447 -6.27 15.02 0.54
C VAL A 447 -6.85 15.73 -0.68
N GLU A 448 -6.39 16.93 -1.01
CA GLU A 448 -6.84 17.63 -2.23
C GLU A 448 -6.45 16.89 -3.51
N ARG A 449 -5.25 16.26 -3.53
CA ARG A 449 -4.79 15.44 -4.66
C ARG A 449 -5.66 14.19 -4.82
N LEU A 450 -5.93 13.49 -3.71
CA LEU A 450 -6.45 12.13 -3.74
C LEU A 450 -7.96 12.01 -3.49
N GLY A 451 -8.59 13.05 -2.92
CA GLY A 451 -9.96 12.99 -2.38
C GLY A 451 -11.07 12.74 -3.41
N ASN A 452 -10.79 12.87 -4.71
CA ASN A 452 -11.74 12.57 -5.78
C ASN A 452 -11.72 11.10 -6.26
N HIS A 453 -10.75 10.29 -5.82
CA HIS A 453 -10.71 8.86 -6.13
C HIS A 453 -11.85 8.12 -5.39
N PRO A 454 -12.83 7.53 -6.10
CA PRO A 454 -13.92 6.80 -5.47
C PRO A 454 -13.46 5.60 -4.64
N SER A 455 -12.30 5.02 -4.96
CA SER A 455 -11.71 3.92 -4.20
C SER A 455 -11.38 4.32 -2.76
N ILE A 456 -11.03 5.58 -2.46
CA ILE A 456 -10.73 5.99 -1.09
C ILE A 456 -12.02 6.07 -0.28
N VAL A 457 -12.20 5.09 0.61
CA VAL A 457 -13.36 4.96 1.50
C VAL A 457 -13.04 5.27 2.95
N LEU A 458 -11.77 5.44 3.29
CA LEU A 458 -11.33 5.88 4.62
C LEU A 458 -10.00 6.62 4.53
N TRP A 459 -9.90 7.72 5.25
CA TRP A 459 -8.62 8.28 5.66
C TRP A 459 -8.33 7.93 7.10
N SER A 460 -7.09 7.55 7.41
CA SER A 460 -6.66 7.19 8.75
C SER A 460 -5.45 8.03 9.17
N GLY A 461 -5.36 8.44 10.43
CA GLY A 461 -4.28 9.29 10.93
C GLY A 461 -2.88 8.68 10.84
N GLY A 462 -2.78 7.34 10.82
CA GLY A 462 -1.51 6.62 10.72
C GLY A 462 -1.55 5.23 11.35
N ASN A 463 -0.41 4.57 11.38
CA ASN A 463 -0.21 3.25 11.96
C ASN A 463 0.27 3.34 13.42
N GLU A 464 -0.41 2.65 14.33
CA GLU A 464 0.02 2.26 15.69
C GLU A 464 0.61 3.34 16.60
N VAL A 465 0.49 4.63 16.26
CA VAL A 465 1.00 5.71 17.12
C VAL A 465 0.24 5.73 18.44
N LEU A 466 -1.10 5.63 18.40
CA LEU A 466 -1.96 5.66 19.58
C LEU A 466 -1.84 4.38 20.40
N SER A 467 -1.89 3.21 19.75
CA SER A 467 -1.72 1.91 20.42
C SER A 467 -0.32 1.72 20.97
N GLY A 468 0.71 2.14 20.25
CA GLY A 468 2.08 2.12 20.75
C GLY A 468 2.25 3.02 21.97
N TRP A 469 1.67 4.22 21.95
CA TRP A 469 1.70 5.13 23.10
C TRP A 469 1.01 4.55 24.34
N GLU A 470 -0.10 3.83 24.17
CA GLU A 470 -0.85 3.22 25.27
C GLU A 470 -0.18 1.93 25.78
N ASN A 471 0.21 1.04 24.88
CA ASN A 471 0.46 -0.37 25.20
C ASN A 471 1.94 -0.78 25.23
N TRP A 472 2.81 -0.16 24.41
CA TRP A 472 4.19 -0.64 24.23
C TRP A 472 5.11 -0.31 25.41
N GLY A 473 6.01 -1.25 25.74
CA GLY A 473 6.87 -1.17 26.92
C GLY A 473 7.87 -0.02 26.90
N ASP A 474 8.46 0.25 25.74
CA ASP A 474 9.43 1.33 25.54
C ASP A 474 8.77 2.72 25.58
N ARG A 475 7.55 2.86 25.04
CA ARG A 475 6.73 4.09 25.18
C ARG A 475 6.32 4.33 26.63
N LYS A 476 5.94 3.28 27.38
CA LYS A 476 5.69 3.36 28.84
C LYS A 476 6.95 3.79 29.60
N ALA A 477 8.11 3.26 29.25
CA ALA A 477 9.38 3.66 29.85
C ALA A 477 9.76 5.12 29.53
N PHE A 478 9.53 5.55 28.28
CA PHE A 478 9.73 6.93 27.84
C PHE A 478 8.87 7.92 28.64
N LYS A 479 7.56 7.66 28.76
CA LYS A 479 6.62 8.48 29.55
C LYS A 479 7.12 8.69 30.99
N LYS A 480 7.59 7.61 31.63
CA LYS A 480 8.20 7.67 32.96
C LYS A 480 9.48 8.51 33.00
N ALA A 481 10.32 8.45 31.97
CA ALA A 481 11.59 9.16 31.92
C ALA A 481 11.43 10.69 31.73
N VAL A 482 10.45 11.11 30.93
CA VAL A 482 10.19 12.55 30.68
C VAL A 482 9.39 13.22 31.79
N GLY A 483 8.53 12.48 32.50
CA GLY A 483 7.68 13.01 33.57
C GLY A 483 6.31 13.45 33.07
N ALA A 484 5.40 13.74 34.01
CA ALA A 484 3.98 13.96 33.73
C ALA A 484 3.72 15.14 32.77
N ASP A 485 4.35 16.29 33.01
CA ASP A 485 4.12 17.51 32.23
C ASP A 485 4.51 17.32 30.74
N GLU A 486 5.66 16.69 30.50
CA GLU A 486 6.13 16.45 29.13
C GLU A 486 5.34 15.32 28.45
N GLN A 487 4.94 14.29 29.21
CA GLN A 487 4.01 13.27 28.73
C GLN A 487 2.68 13.91 28.29
N GLU A 488 2.12 14.82 29.08
CA GLU A 488 0.88 15.53 28.76
C GLU A 488 1.05 16.40 27.52
N ARG A 489 2.14 17.17 27.44
CA ARG A 489 2.44 18.01 26.27
C ARG A 489 2.54 17.21 24.97
N ILE A 490 3.24 16.07 25.00
CA ILE A 490 3.38 15.17 23.84
C ILE A 490 2.04 14.51 23.50
N GLY A 491 1.32 14.00 24.51
CA GLY A 491 0.01 13.37 24.34
C GLY A 491 -1.03 14.32 23.74
N ALA A 492 -1.12 15.55 24.26
CA ALA A 492 -1.99 16.60 23.73
C ALA A 492 -1.57 17.01 22.31
N GLY A 493 -0.27 17.09 22.03
CA GLY A 493 0.26 17.36 20.69
C GLY A 493 -0.18 16.30 19.66
N MET A 494 -0.10 15.02 20.02
CA MET A 494 -0.59 13.92 19.20
C MET A 494 -2.11 13.98 19.03
N ALA A 495 -2.87 14.20 20.10
CA ALA A 495 -4.33 14.33 20.01
C ALA A 495 -4.73 15.47 19.08
N VAL A 496 -4.11 16.66 19.17
CA VAL A 496 -4.39 17.77 18.25
C VAL A 496 -4.03 17.40 16.81
N LEU A 497 -2.90 16.73 16.59
CA LEU A 497 -2.47 16.33 15.25
C LEU A 497 -3.45 15.31 14.62
N PHE A 498 -3.67 14.19 15.30
CA PHE A 498 -4.44 13.06 14.76
C PHE A 498 -5.95 13.24 14.90
N ASP A 499 -6.48 13.96 15.89
CA ASP A 499 -7.92 14.13 16.03
C ASP A 499 -8.47 15.37 15.30
N ARG A 500 -7.65 16.43 15.19
CA ARG A 500 -8.08 17.71 14.63
C ARG A 500 -7.42 18.03 13.30
N VAL A 501 -6.10 18.21 13.27
CA VAL A 501 -5.41 18.69 12.06
C VAL A 501 -5.64 17.78 10.86
N LEU A 502 -5.44 16.46 11.03
CA LEU A 502 -5.63 15.49 9.94
C LEU A 502 -7.12 15.29 9.61
N ARG A 503 -7.98 15.25 10.63
CA ARG A 503 -9.44 15.14 10.45
C ARG A 503 -10.01 16.32 9.67
N ASP A 504 -9.63 17.54 10.04
CA ASP A 504 -10.07 18.78 9.42
C ASP A 504 -9.65 18.85 7.94
N ALA A 505 -8.43 18.38 7.62
CA ALA A 505 -7.98 18.27 6.24
C ALA A 505 -8.92 17.37 5.42
N VAL A 506 -9.32 16.22 5.95
CA VAL A 506 -10.23 15.26 5.30
C VAL A 506 -11.65 15.82 5.18
N LEU A 507 -12.25 16.28 6.28
CA LEU A 507 -13.63 16.77 6.28
C LEU A 507 -13.81 18.01 5.39
N THR A 508 -12.77 18.82 5.23
CA THR A 508 -12.81 20.03 4.38
C THR A 508 -12.56 19.74 2.89
N ARG A 509 -11.74 18.72 2.58
CA ARG A 509 -11.22 18.48 1.21
C ARG A 509 -11.59 17.15 0.57
N SER A 510 -12.22 16.25 1.32
CA SER A 510 -12.78 15.01 0.81
C SER A 510 -14.14 14.75 1.48
N PRO A 511 -15.10 15.69 1.36
CA PRO A 511 -16.39 15.57 2.05
C PRO A 511 -17.11 14.27 1.65
N GLY A 512 -17.72 13.61 2.63
CA GLY A 512 -18.38 12.31 2.43
C GLY A 512 -17.45 11.10 2.46
N THR A 513 -16.15 11.28 2.69
CA THR A 513 -15.22 10.20 3.03
C THR A 513 -14.94 10.23 4.54
N PRO A 514 -15.18 9.15 5.28
CA PRO A 514 -14.90 9.08 6.72
C PRO A 514 -13.43 9.25 7.09
N TYR A 515 -13.19 9.60 8.35
CA TYR A 515 -11.85 9.70 8.96
C TYR A 515 -11.75 8.84 10.23
N TRP A 516 -10.57 8.27 10.45
CA TRP A 516 -10.19 7.48 11.62
C TRP A 516 -8.85 8.00 12.18
N PRO A 517 -8.63 8.21 13.48
CA PRO A 517 -7.43 8.90 13.96
C PRO A 517 -6.16 8.03 13.98
N GLY A 518 -6.28 6.73 13.79
CA GLY A 518 -5.15 5.81 13.61
C GLY A 518 -5.60 4.35 13.60
N SER A 519 -4.73 3.44 13.20
CA SER A 519 -4.98 1.99 13.12
C SER A 519 -3.98 1.26 14.03
N PRO A 520 -4.38 0.57 15.10
CA PRO A 520 -5.75 0.43 15.61
C PRO A 520 -6.18 1.63 16.46
N SER A 521 -7.48 1.93 16.46
CA SER A 521 -8.09 2.98 17.29
C SER A 521 -9.54 2.67 17.63
N THR A 522 -10.16 3.55 18.41
CA THR A 522 -11.59 3.59 18.73
C THR A 522 -12.17 4.98 18.49
N ASP A 523 -11.50 5.80 17.66
CA ASP A 523 -11.85 7.22 17.45
C ASP A 523 -11.83 8.04 18.75
N TYR A 524 -10.89 7.73 19.66
CA TYR A 524 -10.78 8.30 21.00
C TYR A 524 -11.99 8.04 21.93
N GLU A 525 -12.86 7.08 21.61
CA GLU A 525 -14.00 6.72 22.46
C GLU A 525 -13.60 5.81 23.65
N GLY A 526 -12.43 5.18 23.60
CA GLY A 526 -11.95 4.29 24.66
C GLY A 526 -10.56 3.70 24.40
N PRO A 527 -10.19 2.63 25.12
CA PRO A 527 -8.92 1.94 24.92
C PRO A 527 -8.79 1.41 23.49
N VAL A 528 -7.58 1.48 22.93
CA VAL A 528 -7.30 0.98 21.57
C VAL A 528 -6.88 -0.48 21.57
N ASP A 529 -6.95 -1.13 20.39
CA ASP A 529 -6.45 -2.49 20.15
C ASP A 529 -7.14 -3.58 21.01
N THR A 530 -8.47 -3.53 21.07
CA THR A 530 -9.31 -4.49 21.83
C THR A 530 -10.30 -5.21 20.93
N ASP A 531 -10.85 -6.35 21.37
CA ASP A 531 -11.91 -7.04 20.60
C ASP A 531 -13.23 -6.27 20.59
N ALA A 532 -13.50 -5.51 21.65
CA ALA A 532 -14.82 -4.95 21.92
C ALA A 532 -15.14 -3.70 21.10
N SER A 533 -14.12 -2.93 20.71
CA SER A 533 -14.31 -1.62 20.08
C SER A 533 -13.22 -1.32 19.05
N GLY A 534 -13.64 -0.72 17.93
CA GLY A 534 -12.74 -0.24 16.89
C GLY A 534 -12.06 -1.35 16.10
N ASP A 535 -10.97 -1.01 15.45
CA ASP A 535 -10.16 -1.97 14.71
C ASP A 535 -9.00 -2.51 15.57
N ARG A 536 -8.44 -3.65 15.17
CA ARG A 536 -7.46 -4.42 15.95
C ARG A 536 -6.25 -4.85 15.13
N HIS A 537 -5.08 -4.80 15.76
CA HIS A 537 -3.82 -5.35 15.26
C HIS A 537 -3.39 -6.54 16.12
N PHE A 538 -3.74 -7.76 15.71
CA PHE A 538 -3.51 -8.95 16.53
C PHE A 538 -2.15 -9.60 16.25
N TRP A 539 -1.14 -9.19 17.02
CA TRP A 539 0.25 -9.64 16.93
C TRP A 539 0.70 -10.63 18.02
N ASP A 540 -0.24 -11.14 18.83
CA ASP A 540 0.03 -12.21 19.80
C ASP A 540 0.52 -13.48 19.09
N VAL A 541 -0.11 -13.82 17.96
CA VAL A 541 0.44 -14.78 17.00
C VAL A 541 1.53 -14.09 16.19
N TRP A 542 2.57 -14.82 15.85
CA TRP A 542 3.83 -14.30 15.34
C TRP A 542 4.63 -13.56 16.41
N SER A 543 4.40 -12.26 16.66
CA SER A 543 5.28 -11.44 17.51
C SER A 543 5.28 -11.88 18.98
N GLY A 544 4.11 -12.18 19.53
CA GLY A 544 3.92 -12.74 20.87
C GLY A 544 4.23 -14.24 20.99
N SER A 545 4.64 -14.91 19.91
CA SER A 545 4.99 -16.34 19.85
C SER A 545 3.85 -17.28 20.26
N LYS A 546 2.60 -16.81 20.23
CA LYS A 546 1.45 -17.64 20.60
C LYS A 546 1.07 -18.63 19.49
N PRO A 547 0.48 -19.79 19.82
CA PRO A 547 -0.01 -20.75 18.82
C PRO A 547 -1.02 -20.13 17.85
N VAL A 548 -1.07 -20.61 16.60
CA VAL A 548 -1.92 -20.03 15.54
C VAL A 548 -3.42 -20.15 15.86
N GLU A 549 -3.80 -21.13 16.66
CA GLU A 549 -5.18 -21.38 17.08
C GLU A 549 -5.76 -20.22 17.91
N ARG A 550 -4.89 -19.36 18.45
CA ARG A 550 -5.30 -18.15 19.19
C ARG A 550 -6.03 -17.14 18.31
N TYR A 551 -5.92 -17.23 16.99
CA TYR A 551 -6.77 -16.46 16.08
C TYR A 551 -8.27 -16.78 16.22
N LEU A 552 -8.63 -17.93 16.80
CA LEU A 552 -10.02 -18.37 16.97
C LEU A 552 -10.65 -17.94 18.31
N ASP A 553 -9.89 -17.28 19.18
CA ASP A 553 -10.33 -17.03 20.56
C ASP A 553 -11.34 -15.89 20.69
N ALA A 554 -11.41 -15.00 19.69
CA ALA A 554 -12.27 -13.84 19.74
C ALA A 554 -12.68 -13.34 18.35
N CYS A 555 -13.83 -12.66 18.32
CA CYS A 555 -14.35 -11.95 17.16
C CYS A 555 -14.15 -10.43 17.37
N PRO A 556 -13.00 -9.82 16.98
CA PRO A 556 -12.83 -8.37 17.06
C PRO A 556 -13.77 -7.66 16.09
N ARG A 557 -14.04 -6.37 16.30
CA ARG A 557 -15.00 -5.65 15.43
C ARG A 557 -14.50 -5.49 14.00
N PHE A 558 -13.19 -5.29 13.84
CA PHE A 558 -12.51 -5.28 12.55
C PHE A 558 -11.03 -5.64 12.73
N MET A 559 -10.52 -6.60 11.98
CA MET A 559 -9.10 -6.95 12.04
C MET A 559 -8.34 -6.23 10.91
N SER A 560 -7.67 -5.13 11.24
CA SER A 560 -6.91 -4.30 10.29
C SER A 560 -5.46 -4.76 10.13
N GLU A 561 -4.91 -5.50 11.10
CA GLU A 561 -3.65 -6.24 10.93
C GLU A 561 -3.63 -7.57 11.71
N TYR A 562 -3.04 -8.57 11.06
CA TYR A 562 -2.61 -9.84 11.63
C TYR A 562 -1.78 -10.55 10.56
N GLY A 563 -0.70 -11.25 10.91
CA GLY A 563 0.19 -11.78 9.90
C GLY A 563 1.01 -12.98 10.34
N PHE A 564 1.55 -13.69 9.34
CA PHE A 564 2.51 -14.77 9.52
C PHE A 564 3.61 -14.69 8.44
N GLN A 565 4.90 -14.85 8.78
CA GLN A 565 5.98 -14.80 7.76
C GLN A 565 6.12 -16.11 6.98
N ALA A 566 6.65 -16.01 5.77
CA ALA A 566 7.19 -17.11 5.00
C ALA A 566 8.35 -16.67 4.10
N MET A 567 9.17 -17.65 3.71
CA MET A 567 10.16 -17.48 2.65
C MET A 567 9.47 -17.08 1.33
N PRO A 568 10.12 -16.27 0.47
CA PRO A 568 9.63 -16.01 -0.88
C PRO A 568 9.78 -17.26 -1.76
N ASP A 569 9.35 -17.18 -3.02
CA ASP A 569 9.50 -18.29 -3.96
C ASP A 569 10.98 -18.71 -4.13
N MET A 570 11.23 -19.98 -4.43
CA MET A 570 12.59 -20.50 -4.54
C MET A 570 13.40 -19.78 -5.64
N ALA A 571 12.76 -19.35 -6.73
CA ALA A 571 13.44 -18.57 -7.78
C ALA A 571 13.87 -17.20 -7.25
N THR A 572 13.06 -16.56 -6.41
CA THR A 572 13.38 -15.30 -5.72
C THR A 572 14.55 -15.50 -4.76
N VAL A 573 14.54 -16.57 -3.96
CA VAL A 573 15.66 -16.93 -3.06
C VAL A 573 16.96 -17.07 -3.84
N ARG A 574 16.93 -17.77 -4.98
CA ARG A 574 18.12 -17.98 -5.82
C ARG A 574 18.60 -16.70 -6.50
N ALA A 575 17.70 -15.76 -6.81
CA ALA A 575 18.06 -14.48 -7.40
C ALA A 575 18.95 -13.64 -6.46
N PHE A 576 18.64 -13.57 -5.15
CA PHE A 576 19.43 -12.79 -4.20
C PHE A 576 20.56 -13.57 -3.52
N ALA A 577 20.40 -14.88 -3.31
CA ALA A 577 21.37 -15.70 -2.56
C ALA A 577 22.30 -16.55 -3.43
N GLY A 578 22.00 -16.70 -4.73
CA GLY A 578 22.75 -17.58 -5.63
C GLY A 578 22.48 -19.08 -5.43
N ASN A 579 23.25 -19.90 -6.15
CA ASN A 579 23.02 -21.35 -6.29
C ASN A 579 23.78 -22.22 -5.27
N GLY A 580 24.53 -21.61 -4.36
CA GLY A 580 25.25 -22.33 -3.31
C GLY A 580 24.34 -23.06 -2.32
N PRO A 581 24.91 -23.92 -1.45
CA PRO A 581 24.16 -24.50 -0.34
C PRO A 581 23.66 -23.37 0.58
N LEU A 582 22.43 -23.49 1.05
CA LEU A 582 21.79 -22.53 1.95
C LEU A 582 21.19 -23.27 3.13
N THR A 583 21.33 -22.66 4.29
CA THR A 583 20.66 -23.01 5.54
C THR A 583 19.95 -21.76 6.07
N PRO A 584 18.93 -21.88 6.94
CA PRO A 584 18.29 -20.72 7.57
C PRO A 584 19.27 -19.74 8.24
N GLU A 585 20.42 -20.22 8.71
CA GLU A 585 21.49 -19.43 9.35
C GLU A 585 22.51 -18.82 8.38
N SER A 586 22.36 -19.06 7.08
CA SER A 586 23.27 -18.49 6.08
C SER A 586 23.25 -16.96 6.14
N PRO A 587 24.41 -16.28 6.15
CA PRO A 587 24.47 -14.82 6.34
C PRO A 587 23.56 -14.03 5.40
N VAL A 588 23.43 -14.47 4.15
CA VAL A 588 22.52 -13.88 3.17
C VAL A 588 21.04 -14.00 3.59
N LEU A 589 20.60 -15.13 4.13
CA LEU A 589 19.23 -15.25 4.62
C LEU A 589 19.00 -14.42 5.88
N LYS A 590 20.00 -14.27 6.76
CA LYS A 590 19.92 -13.39 7.94
C LYS A 590 19.84 -11.91 7.58
N VAL A 591 20.46 -11.48 6.48
CA VAL A 591 20.31 -10.09 5.98
C VAL A 591 18.90 -9.86 5.43
N HIS A 592 18.35 -10.84 4.72
CA HIS A 592 17.02 -10.76 4.10
C HIS A 592 15.84 -11.11 5.03
N GLN A 593 16.14 -11.61 6.24
CA GLN A 593 15.26 -11.68 7.40
C GLN A 593 15.44 -10.40 8.22
N LYS A 594 14.37 -9.65 8.46
CA LYS A 594 14.45 -8.38 9.19
C LYS A 594 13.77 -8.40 10.55
N PHE A 595 12.92 -9.38 10.81
CA PHE A 595 12.31 -9.59 12.12
C PHE A 595 13.37 -9.96 13.15
N LEU A 596 13.20 -9.43 14.37
CA LEU A 596 14.16 -9.58 15.49
C LEU A 596 15.61 -9.26 15.08
N ALA A 597 15.79 -8.21 14.28
CA ALA A 597 17.10 -7.73 13.84
C ALA A 597 17.96 -8.81 13.14
N GLY A 598 17.34 -9.67 12.33
CA GLY A 598 18.01 -10.74 11.57
C GLY A 598 17.86 -12.14 12.16
N GLU A 599 17.31 -12.27 13.36
CA GLU A 599 17.15 -13.56 14.07
C GLU A 599 15.76 -14.18 13.89
N GLY A 600 14.89 -13.58 13.06
CA GLY A 600 13.50 -14.03 12.87
C GLY A 600 13.34 -15.44 12.29
N ASN A 601 14.38 -16.05 11.73
CA ASN A 601 14.31 -17.42 11.23
C ASN A 601 14.11 -18.44 12.36
N GLU A 602 14.59 -18.17 13.57
CA GLU A 602 14.32 -19.02 14.74
C GLU A 602 12.82 -19.03 15.06
N ARG A 603 12.16 -17.87 15.02
CA ARG A 603 10.70 -17.75 15.18
C ARG A 603 9.96 -18.55 14.12
N LEU A 604 10.38 -18.43 12.86
CA LEU A 604 9.74 -19.13 11.75
C LEU A 604 9.90 -20.65 11.87
N LEU A 605 11.12 -21.13 12.19
CA LEU A 605 11.40 -22.54 12.39
C LEU A 605 10.66 -23.14 13.58
N MET A 606 10.52 -22.41 14.69
CA MET A 606 9.73 -22.82 15.86
C MET A 606 8.32 -23.24 15.43
N TYR A 607 7.60 -22.36 14.74
CA TYR A 607 6.23 -22.67 14.28
C TYR A 607 6.16 -23.80 13.26
N ILE A 608 7.13 -23.87 12.34
CA ILE A 608 7.21 -24.95 11.36
C ILE A 608 7.41 -26.30 12.07
N ARG A 609 8.34 -26.38 13.02
CA ARG A 609 8.60 -27.59 13.82
C ARG A 609 7.39 -27.99 14.66
N ASP A 610 6.69 -27.00 15.19
CA ASP A 610 5.52 -27.22 16.02
C ASP A 610 4.33 -27.81 15.24
N ARG A 611 4.14 -27.42 13.97
CA ARG A 611 2.97 -27.84 13.19
C ARG A 611 3.25 -28.85 12.08
N LEU A 612 4.41 -28.77 11.42
CA LEU A 612 4.70 -29.43 10.16
C LEU A 612 5.97 -30.31 10.16
N GLY A 613 6.80 -30.24 11.21
CA GLY A 613 8.03 -31.03 11.37
C GLY A 613 9.31 -30.29 10.97
N GLU A 614 10.45 -31.00 10.93
CA GLU A 614 11.75 -30.41 10.58
C GLU A 614 11.91 -30.31 9.05
N PRO A 615 12.26 -29.14 8.50
CA PRO A 615 12.64 -29.02 7.10
C PRO A 615 13.91 -29.83 6.79
N LYS A 616 13.89 -30.63 5.73
CA LYS A 616 15.05 -31.45 5.32
C LYS A 616 16.11 -30.69 4.55
N ASP A 617 15.72 -29.65 3.82
CA ASP A 617 16.61 -28.77 3.06
C ASP A 617 15.99 -27.37 2.89
N ILE A 618 16.68 -26.47 2.19
CA ILE A 618 16.20 -25.10 1.96
C ILE A 618 14.89 -25.06 1.15
N ALA A 619 14.70 -25.97 0.19
CA ALA A 619 13.51 -25.95 -0.65
C ALA A 619 12.29 -26.48 0.13
N ASP A 620 12.51 -27.46 1.00
CA ASP A 620 11.49 -27.91 1.96
C ASP A 620 11.20 -26.83 3.01
N PHE A 621 12.19 -26.05 3.46
CA PHE A 621 11.96 -24.88 4.33
C PHE A 621 11.11 -23.81 3.66
N VAL A 622 11.37 -23.49 2.39
CA VAL A 622 10.53 -22.58 1.59
C VAL A 622 9.10 -23.10 1.53
N TYR A 623 8.91 -24.35 1.10
CA TYR A 623 7.60 -25.00 1.01
C TYR A 623 6.86 -24.97 2.36
N LEU A 624 7.51 -25.44 3.42
CA LEU A 624 6.97 -25.52 4.76
C LEU A 624 6.55 -24.16 5.33
N SER A 625 7.39 -23.15 5.15
CA SER A 625 7.09 -21.80 5.62
C SER A 625 5.84 -21.25 4.93
N GLN A 626 5.71 -21.45 3.62
CA GLN A 626 4.54 -20.98 2.86
C GLN A 626 3.26 -21.78 3.17
N VAL A 627 3.36 -23.10 3.40
CA VAL A 627 2.22 -23.90 3.86
C VAL A 627 1.75 -23.40 5.22
N ASN A 628 2.68 -23.21 6.17
CA ASN A 628 2.34 -22.75 7.51
C ASN A 628 1.68 -21.37 7.49
N GLN A 629 2.23 -20.44 6.70
CA GLN A 629 1.65 -19.11 6.51
C GLN A 629 0.24 -19.19 5.90
N ALA A 630 0.06 -19.96 4.82
CA ALA A 630 -1.22 -20.08 4.14
C ALA A 630 -2.31 -20.64 5.06
N GLU A 631 -2.01 -21.69 5.83
CA GLU A 631 -2.94 -22.29 6.78
C GLU A 631 -3.26 -21.36 7.97
N ALA A 632 -2.25 -20.72 8.55
CA ALA A 632 -2.43 -19.85 9.71
C ALA A 632 -3.31 -18.64 9.37
N ILE A 633 -3.08 -18.01 8.22
CA ILE A 633 -3.89 -16.86 7.78
C ILE A 633 -5.27 -17.29 7.30
N ALA A 634 -5.39 -18.45 6.63
CA ALA A 634 -6.70 -18.99 6.27
C ALA A 634 -7.57 -19.26 7.51
N LEU A 635 -6.98 -19.81 8.58
CA LEU A 635 -7.65 -20.05 9.85
C LEU A 635 -8.27 -18.75 10.40
N ALA A 636 -7.46 -17.70 10.52
CA ALA A 636 -7.89 -16.40 11.01
C ALA A 636 -8.93 -15.74 10.09
N ALA A 637 -8.66 -15.68 8.78
CA ALA A 637 -9.54 -15.01 7.81
C ALA A 637 -10.92 -15.67 7.73
N LEU A 638 -10.99 -17.00 7.75
CA LEU A 638 -12.26 -17.75 7.78
C LEU A 638 -13.01 -17.50 9.09
N HIS A 639 -12.30 -17.49 10.23
CA HIS A 639 -12.89 -17.18 11.53
C HIS A 639 -13.51 -15.79 11.54
N HIS A 640 -12.75 -14.76 11.16
CA HIS A 640 -13.23 -13.38 11.05
C HIS A 640 -14.48 -13.26 10.17
N ARG A 641 -14.52 -13.97 9.03
CA ARG A 641 -15.70 -13.99 8.15
C ARG A 641 -16.89 -14.69 8.80
N SER A 642 -16.66 -15.76 9.55
CA SER A 642 -17.71 -16.47 10.29
C SER A 642 -18.27 -15.69 11.48
N CYS A 643 -17.51 -14.71 11.99
CA CYS A 643 -17.90 -13.80 13.07
C CYS A 643 -18.84 -12.67 12.63
N ARG A 644 -19.19 -12.58 11.34
CA ARG A 644 -20.14 -11.57 10.84
C ARG A 644 -21.49 -11.69 11.57
N PRO A 645 -22.11 -10.58 12.05
CA PRO A 645 -21.78 -9.17 11.84
C PRO A 645 -20.96 -8.51 12.96
N VAL A 646 -20.43 -9.28 13.92
CA VAL A 646 -19.57 -8.73 14.98
C VAL A 646 -18.27 -8.20 14.36
N THR A 647 -17.61 -9.06 13.58
CA THR A 647 -16.45 -8.70 12.76
C THR A 647 -16.92 -8.28 11.37
N MET A 648 -16.45 -7.12 10.90
CA MET A 648 -16.81 -6.56 9.60
C MET A 648 -15.61 -6.35 8.66
N GLY A 649 -14.43 -6.84 9.01
CA GLY A 649 -13.29 -6.83 8.11
C GLY A 649 -12.10 -7.66 8.55
N SER A 650 -11.31 -8.04 7.56
CA SER A 650 -10.10 -8.82 7.69
C SER A 650 -9.06 -8.39 6.66
N LEU A 651 -8.06 -7.63 7.11
CA LEU A 651 -6.92 -7.15 6.32
C LEU A 651 -5.65 -7.78 6.89
N TYR A 652 -5.11 -8.80 6.21
CA TYR A 652 -3.89 -9.44 6.71
C TYR A 652 -2.65 -8.57 6.44
N TRP A 653 -1.65 -8.69 7.31
CA TRP A 653 -0.31 -8.16 7.10
C TRP A 653 0.53 -9.26 6.43
N GLN A 654 1.04 -9.12 5.21
CA GLN A 654 0.91 -7.99 4.25
C GLN A 654 0.73 -8.51 2.80
N LEU A 655 0.39 -7.63 1.85
CA LEU A 655 0.18 -8.02 0.45
C LEU A 655 1.49 -8.31 -0.28
N ASN A 656 2.40 -7.34 -0.30
CA ASN A 656 3.56 -7.22 -1.21
C ASN A 656 4.89 -6.99 -0.46
N ASP A 657 6.01 -6.93 -1.19
CA ASP A 657 7.35 -6.64 -0.66
C ASP A 657 8.02 -5.43 -1.36
N VAL A 658 8.96 -4.78 -0.68
CA VAL A 658 9.81 -3.68 -1.21
C VAL A 658 11.13 -4.14 -1.81
N TRP A 659 11.53 -5.37 -1.49
CA TRP A 659 12.79 -6.01 -1.88
C TRP A 659 12.64 -7.52 -1.70
N PRO A 660 13.51 -8.37 -2.27
CA PRO A 660 13.48 -9.81 -2.00
C PRO A 660 13.61 -10.06 -0.50
N SER A 661 12.61 -10.65 0.16
CA SER A 661 12.59 -10.73 1.63
C SER A 661 11.90 -11.98 2.16
N ILE A 662 12.30 -12.36 3.37
CA ILE A 662 11.53 -13.25 4.24
C ILE A 662 10.57 -12.35 5.03
N SER A 663 9.30 -12.36 4.65
CA SER A 663 8.31 -11.40 5.13
C SER A 663 6.93 -12.03 5.25
N TRP A 664 5.98 -11.24 5.73
CA TRP A 664 4.56 -11.59 5.82
C TRP A 664 3.81 -11.46 4.49
N SER A 665 4.50 -11.13 3.40
CA SER A 665 3.85 -10.92 2.10
C SER A 665 3.15 -12.19 1.60
N SER A 666 2.05 -12.00 0.88
CA SER A 666 1.43 -13.07 0.08
C SER A 666 1.98 -13.13 -1.35
N ILE A 667 2.54 -12.02 -1.84
CA ILE A 667 3.22 -11.90 -3.14
C ILE A 667 4.62 -11.34 -2.88
N ASP A 668 5.65 -12.02 -3.35
CA ASP A 668 7.03 -11.56 -3.18
C ASP A 668 7.39 -10.39 -4.13
N TYR A 669 8.58 -9.84 -3.94
CA TYR A 669 9.07 -8.67 -4.70
C TYR A 669 9.08 -8.87 -6.22
N ASP A 670 9.33 -10.09 -6.69
CA ASP A 670 9.35 -10.41 -8.12
C ASP A 670 7.94 -10.70 -8.68
N GLY A 671 6.89 -10.45 -7.89
CA GLY A 671 5.49 -10.65 -8.27
C GLY A 671 5.05 -12.11 -8.21
N ARG A 672 5.80 -13.01 -7.56
CA ARG A 672 5.45 -14.43 -7.45
C ARG A 672 4.51 -14.64 -6.26
N TRP A 673 3.41 -15.31 -6.53
CA TRP A 673 2.43 -15.65 -5.49
C TRP A 673 3.02 -16.73 -4.59
N LYS A 674 3.11 -16.43 -3.29
CA LYS A 674 3.28 -17.46 -2.27
C LYS A 674 1.98 -18.28 -2.15
N LEU A 675 2.06 -19.44 -1.50
CA LEU A 675 0.87 -20.28 -1.25
C LEU A 675 -0.27 -19.52 -0.55
N LEU A 676 0.07 -18.52 0.28
CA LEU A 676 -0.90 -17.64 0.92
C LEU A 676 -1.83 -16.93 -0.08
N HIS A 677 -1.33 -16.45 -1.23
CA HIS A 677 -2.19 -15.70 -2.15
C HIS A 677 -3.22 -16.60 -2.85
N TYR A 678 -2.83 -17.84 -3.17
CA TYR A 678 -3.76 -18.86 -3.66
C TYR A 678 -4.80 -19.25 -2.59
N ALA A 679 -4.37 -19.36 -1.33
CA ALA A 679 -5.27 -19.58 -0.21
C ALA A 679 -6.24 -18.40 -0.02
N ALA A 680 -5.77 -17.16 -0.17
CA ALA A 680 -6.58 -15.95 -0.07
C ALA A 680 -7.74 -15.93 -1.06
N ARG A 681 -7.46 -16.31 -2.30
CA ARG A 681 -8.51 -16.48 -3.32
C ARG A 681 -9.63 -17.43 -2.85
N ARG A 682 -9.30 -18.47 -2.10
CA ARG A 682 -10.26 -19.47 -1.58
C ARG A 682 -10.97 -18.98 -0.32
N PHE A 683 -10.24 -18.47 0.68
CA PHE A 683 -10.86 -18.04 1.94
C PHE A 683 -11.61 -16.70 1.82
N PHE A 684 -11.35 -15.90 0.78
CA PHE A 684 -12.13 -14.71 0.43
C PHE A 684 -13.15 -14.93 -0.68
N ALA A 685 -13.36 -16.18 -1.13
CA ALA A 685 -14.40 -16.50 -2.10
C ALA A 685 -15.79 -16.00 -1.64
N PRO A 686 -16.66 -15.53 -2.56
CA PRO A 686 -17.95 -14.94 -2.19
C PRO A 686 -18.85 -15.86 -1.34
N GLN A 687 -18.79 -17.17 -1.58
CA GLN A 687 -19.43 -18.20 -0.76
C GLN A 687 -18.35 -19.13 -0.21
N VAL A 688 -18.33 -19.34 1.11
CA VAL A 688 -17.32 -20.18 1.77
C VAL A 688 -17.93 -21.04 2.88
N ILE A 689 -17.41 -22.26 3.03
CA ILE A 689 -17.65 -23.10 4.21
C ILE A 689 -16.51 -22.92 5.20
N VAL A 690 -16.87 -22.68 6.45
CA VAL A 690 -15.95 -22.61 7.58
C VAL A 690 -16.14 -23.87 8.40
N ALA A 691 -15.05 -24.60 8.64
CA ALA A 691 -15.03 -25.82 9.44
C ALA A 691 -13.97 -25.65 10.55
N GLU A 692 -14.42 -25.40 11.77
CA GLU A 692 -13.56 -25.17 12.93
C GLU A 692 -13.67 -26.36 13.89
N HIS A 693 -12.61 -27.16 13.98
CA HIS A 693 -12.53 -28.30 14.91
C HIS A 693 -11.99 -27.84 16.26
N LYS A 694 -12.73 -28.14 17.33
CA LYS A 694 -12.34 -27.87 18.72
C LYS A 694 -13.14 -28.78 19.66
N ASP A 695 -12.50 -29.23 20.74
CA ASP A 695 -13.16 -30.00 21.81
C ASP A 695 -13.94 -31.23 21.29
N ALA A 696 -13.31 -32.01 20.40
CA ALA A 696 -13.87 -33.22 19.77
C ALA A 696 -15.17 -33.01 18.97
N ALA A 697 -15.38 -31.79 18.46
CA ALA A 697 -16.47 -31.45 17.56
C ALA A 697 -16.00 -30.45 16.49
N THR A 698 -16.72 -30.42 15.37
CA THR A 698 -16.50 -29.44 14.29
C THR A 698 -17.71 -28.53 14.15
N ARG A 699 -17.49 -27.21 14.30
CA ARG A 699 -18.46 -26.18 13.94
C ARG A 699 -18.45 -25.98 12.43
N ILE A 700 -19.61 -26.03 11.80
CA ILE A 700 -19.80 -25.74 10.37
C ILE A 700 -20.62 -24.46 10.23
N ALA A 701 -20.01 -23.45 9.61
CA ALA A 701 -20.67 -22.20 9.25
C ALA A 701 -20.57 -21.93 7.75
N LEU A 702 -21.61 -21.32 7.18
CA LEU A 702 -21.66 -20.90 5.79
C LEU A 702 -21.65 -19.37 5.73
N VAL A 703 -20.75 -18.80 4.94
CA VAL A 703 -20.64 -17.35 4.75
C VAL A 703 -20.98 -16.98 3.33
N SER A 704 -21.87 -15.99 3.14
CA SER A 704 -22.25 -15.43 1.85
C SER A 704 -22.07 -13.91 1.84
N ASP A 705 -21.33 -13.42 0.86
CA ASP A 705 -21.23 -11.99 0.55
C ASP A 705 -22.30 -11.52 -0.46
N ALA A 706 -23.18 -12.42 -0.93
CA ALA A 706 -24.22 -12.07 -1.89
C ALA A 706 -25.26 -11.13 -1.27
N VAL A 707 -25.77 -10.19 -2.08
CA VAL A 707 -26.83 -9.25 -1.67
C VAL A 707 -28.24 -9.85 -1.73
N THR A 708 -28.36 -11.08 -2.22
CA THR A 708 -29.59 -11.88 -2.22
C THR A 708 -29.33 -13.25 -1.60
N PRO A 709 -30.34 -13.88 -0.96
CA PRO A 709 -30.20 -15.23 -0.44
C PRO A 709 -29.82 -16.26 -1.52
N ILE A 710 -29.07 -17.30 -1.12
CA ILE A 710 -28.64 -18.40 -1.99
C ILE A 710 -29.07 -19.73 -1.38
N ALA A 711 -29.82 -20.52 -2.15
CA ALA A 711 -30.06 -21.91 -1.82
C ALA A 711 -28.79 -22.74 -2.04
N ALA A 712 -28.41 -23.53 -1.04
CA ALA A 712 -27.18 -24.29 -1.02
C ALA A 712 -27.37 -25.65 -0.36
N ARG A 713 -26.33 -26.48 -0.42
CA ARG A 713 -26.21 -27.72 0.34
C ARG A 713 -24.80 -27.80 0.90
N TRP A 714 -24.67 -28.25 2.14
CA TRP A 714 -23.36 -28.58 2.69
C TRP A 714 -23.27 -30.08 2.91
N ARG A 715 -22.05 -30.62 2.85
CA ARG A 715 -21.76 -31.99 3.25
C ARG A 715 -20.39 -32.10 3.92
N VAL A 716 -20.27 -33.02 4.85
CA VAL A 716 -19.02 -33.41 5.51
C VAL A 716 -18.87 -34.92 5.34
N ARG A 717 -17.80 -35.35 4.66
CA ARG A 717 -17.50 -36.77 4.40
C ARG A 717 -16.19 -37.14 5.06
N ALA A 718 -16.19 -38.15 5.91
CA ALA A 718 -14.99 -38.65 6.57
C ALA A 718 -14.44 -39.89 5.88
N PHE A 719 -13.13 -40.03 5.91
CA PHE A 719 -12.38 -41.13 5.32
C PHE A 719 -11.26 -41.56 6.27
N ASP A 720 -10.88 -42.83 6.22
CA ASP A 720 -9.56 -43.22 6.70
C ASP A 720 -8.48 -42.75 5.70
N MET A 721 -7.20 -42.83 6.10
CA MET A 721 -6.10 -42.41 5.22
C MET A 721 -5.95 -43.26 3.95
N ALA A 722 -6.55 -44.45 3.90
CA ALA A 722 -6.60 -45.27 2.69
C ALA A 722 -7.74 -44.86 1.73
N GLY A 723 -8.58 -43.89 2.12
CA GLY A 723 -9.69 -43.38 1.33
C GLY A 723 -11.00 -44.15 1.50
N LYS A 724 -11.08 -45.08 2.48
CA LYS A 724 -12.34 -45.76 2.79
C LYS A 724 -13.29 -44.78 3.50
N PRO A 725 -14.54 -44.63 3.05
CA PRO A 725 -15.51 -43.77 3.72
C PRO A 725 -15.84 -44.29 5.12
N LEU A 726 -15.90 -43.37 6.09
CA LEU A 726 -16.23 -43.64 7.49
C LEU A 726 -17.64 -43.15 7.85
N GLY A 727 -18.02 -41.99 7.34
CA GLY A 727 -19.31 -41.36 7.62
C GLY A 727 -19.57 -40.15 6.73
N GLU A 728 -20.85 -39.78 6.60
CA GLU A 728 -21.27 -38.59 5.87
C GLU A 728 -22.40 -37.88 6.64
N GLN A 729 -22.31 -36.56 6.70
CA GLN A 729 -23.38 -35.67 7.17
C GLN A 729 -23.65 -34.66 6.08
N SER A 730 -24.91 -34.40 5.75
CA SER A 730 -25.26 -33.38 4.77
C SER A 730 -26.65 -32.82 5.01
N ALA A 731 -26.86 -31.57 4.63
CA ALA A 731 -28.18 -30.95 4.67
C ALA A 731 -28.29 -29.83 3.63
N ALA A 732 -29.51 -29.60 3.16
CA ALA A 732 -29.85 -28.38 2.46
C ALA A 732 -29.72 -27.18 3.43
N ALA A 733 -29.30 -26.04 2.89
CA ALA A 733 -29.20 -24.79 3.62
C ALA A 733 -29.69 -23.64 2.74
N ASN A 734 -30.18 -22.59 3.39
CA ASN A 734 -30.40 -21.30 2.74
C ASN A 734 -29.40 -20.34 3.35
N MET A 735 -28.50 -19.78 2.54
CA MET A 735 -27.55 -18.76 2.97
C MET A 735 -28.23 -17.40 2.82
N PRO A 736 -28.56 -16.69 3.93
CA PRO A 736 -29.11 -15.34 3.82
C PRO A 736 -28.15 -14.40 3.08
N ALA A 737 -28.70 -13.28 2.61
CA ALA A 737 -27.87 -12.23 2.05
C ALA A 737 -26.93 -11.68 3.12
N LEU A 738 -25.66 -11.45 2.76
CA LEU A 738 -24.72 -10.70 3.58
C LEU A 738 -24.58 -11.24 5.02
N SER A 739 -24.37 -12.56 5.17
CA SER A 739 -24.40 -13.22 6.48
C SER A 739 -23.35 -14.32 6.64
N ALA A 740 -23.05 -14.63 7.90
CA ALA A 740 -22.50 -15.91 8.33
C ALA A 740 -23.60 -16.67 9.09
N THR A 741 -23.70 -17.98 8.86
CA THR A 741 -24.76 -18.81 9.47
C THR A 741 -24.18 -20.13 9.94
N ASP A 742 -24.29 -20.40 11.23
CA ASP A 742 -24.01 -21.72 11.80
C ASP A 742 -25.08 -22.72 11.35
N VAL A 743 -24.64 -23.80 10.70
CA VAL A 743 -25.55 -24.81 10.13
C VAL A 743 -25.44 -26.16 10.83
N ALA A 744 -24.31 -26.44 11.48
CA ALA A 744 -24.14 -27.67 12.25
C ALA A 744 -23.00 -27.54 13.28
N LYS A 745 -23.12 -28.34 14.34
CA LYS A 745 -22.02 -28.75 15.21
C LYS A 745 -21.96 -30.27 15.17
N LEU A 746 -20.88 -30.82 14.66
CA LEU A 746 -20.74 -32.26 14.39
C LEU A 746 -19.73 -32.88 15.33
N ASP A 747 -20.17 -33.81 16.17
CA ASP A 747 -19.27 -34.53 17.08
C ASP A 747 -18.37 -35.52 16.32
N ASP A 748 -17.13 -35.67 16.79
CA ASP A 748 -16.14 -36.55 16.15
C ASP A 748 -16.63 -38.00 16.07
N ALA A 749 -17.34 -38.47 17.08
CA ALA A 749 -17.90 -39.83 17.12
C ALA A 749 -18.88 -40.06 15.95
N THR A 750 -19.66 -39.05 15.59
CA THR A 750 -20.65 -39.11 14.51
C THR A 750 -20.00 -39.05 13.13
N VAL A 751 -18.97 -38.21 12.97
CA VAL A 751 -18.32 -38.00 11.67
C VAL A 751 -17.30 -39.09 11.37
N PHE A 752 -16.46 -39.44 12.35
CA PHE A 752 -15.31 -40.34 12.16
C PHE A 752 -15.56 -41.77 12.63
N ALA A 753 -16.73 -42.07 13.21
CA ALA A 753 -17.12 -43.41 13.65
C ALA A 753 -16.07 -44.11 14.56
N GLY A 754 -15.42 -43.33 15.43
CA GLY A 754 -14.39 -43.84 16.35
C GLY A 754 -13.03 -44.15 15.71
N ALA A 755 -12.82 -43.82 14.43
CA ALA A 755 -11.53 -43.96 13.78
C ALA A 755 -10.43 -43.16 14.51
N ASP A 756 -9.18 -43.61 14.39
CA ASP A 756 -8.04 -42.92 14.98
C ASP A 756 -7.83 -41.53 14.36
N ALA A 757 -7.52 -40.54 15.19
CA ALA A 757 -7.41 -39.14 14.80
C ALA A 757 -6.26 -38.88 13.81
N ASN A 758 -5.15 -39.60 13.94
CA ASN A 758 -3.99 -39.45 13.07
C ASN A 758 -4.11 -40.24 11.75
N ASN A 759 -5.06 -41.18 11.67
CA ASN A 759 -5.29 -42.05 10.51
C ASN A 759 -6.66 -41.81 9.83
N SER A 760 -7.25 -40.64 10.03
CA SER A 760 -8.49 -40.25 9.35
C SER A 760 -8.57 -38.74 9.11
N TYR A 761 -9.38 -38.34 8.14
CA TYR A 761 -9.65 -36.94 7.81
C TYR A 761 -11.10 -36.80 7.33
N ALA A 762 -11.62 -35.57 7.33
CA ALA A 762 -12.92 -35.29 6.72
C ALA A 762 -12.83 -34.13 5.73
N VAL A 763 -13.81 -34.07 4.83
CA VAL A 763 -13.92 -33.06 3.78
C VAL A 763 -15.27 -32.38 3.93
N ALA A 764 -15.24 -31.10 4.30
CA ALA A 764 -16.41 -30.23 4.31
C ALA A 764 -16.53 -29.51 2.96
N GLU A 765 -17.69 -29.58 2.33
CA GLU A 765 -17.96 -28.96 1.03
C GLU A 765 -19.26 -28.16 1.07
N LEU A 766 -19.22 -26.95 0.49
CA LEU A 766 -20.39 -26.15 0.17
C LEU A 766 -20.69 -26.27 -1.31
N LEU A 767 -21.95 -26.59 -1.62
CA LEU A 767 -22.47 -26.74 -2.96
C LEU A 767 -23.55 -25.69 -3.22
N VAL A 768 -23.46 -25.03 -4.37
CA VAL A 768 -24.51 -24.16 -4.93
C VAL A 768 -24.96 -24.80 -6.24
N GLY A 769 -26.21 -25.26 -6.28
CA GLY A 769 -26.60 -26.28 -7.25
C GLY A 769 -25.76 -27.54 -7.08
N ASP A 770 -25.16 -28.04 -8.16
CA ASP A 770 -24.29 -29.22 -8.16
C ASP A 770 -22.79 -28.89 -8.07
N ALA A 771 -22.43 -27.60 -8.11
CA ALA A 771 -21.05 -27.16 -8.09
C ALA A 771 -20.52 -27.02 -6.66
N VAL A 772 -19.38 -27.67 -6.36
CA VAL A 772 -18.61 -27.42 -5.12
C VAL A 772 -17.94 -26.04 -5.26
N VAL A 773 -18.42 -25.06 -4.52
CA VAL A 773 -17.90 -23.68 -4.55
C VAL A 773 -16.86 -23.40 -3.47
N SER A 774 -16.85 -24.23 -2.41
CA SER A 774 -15.87 -24.14 -1.33
C SER A 774 -15.65 -25.50 -0.68
N ARG A 775 -14.42 -25.76 -0.24
CA ARG A 775 -13.99 -27.00 0.40
C ARG A 775 -13.02 -26.69 1.54
N ALA A 776 -13.16 -27.39 2.65
CA ALA A 776 -12.19 -27.42 3.75
C ALA A 776 -11.88 -28.88 4.12
N ILE A 777 -10.61 -29.15 4.47
CA ILE A 777 -10.21 -30.42 5.07
C ILE A 777 -10.21 -30.26 6.58
N ILE A 778 -10.79 -31.24 7.27
CA ILE A 778 -10.87 -31.31 8.73
C ILE A 778 -9.93 -32.43 9.19
N GLU A 779 -8.97 -32.07 10.01
CA GLU A 779 -8.03 -32.97 10.67
C GLU A 779 -8.14 -32.77 12.17
N ARG A 780 -8.02 -33.87 12.93
CA ARG A 780 -8.14 -33.85 14.40
C ARG A 780 -6.78 -33.77 15.11
N GLY A 781 -5.71 -33.97 14.36
CA GLY A 781 -4.33 -33.79 14.82
C GLY A 781 -3.67 -32.62 14.10
N VAL A 782 -2.54 -32.16 14.63
CA VAL A 782 -1.68 -31.21 13.92
C VAL A 782 -1.00 -31.93 12.74
N PRO A 783 -0.73 -31.25 11.62
CA PRO A 783 -0.28 -31.95 10.41
C PRO A 783 0.96 -32.86 10.60
N LYS A 784 1.91 -32.50 11.48
CA LYS A 784 3.09 -33.34 11.76
C LYS A 784 2.77 -34.70 12.41
N THR A 785 1.62 -34.85 13.07
CA THR A 785 1.21 -36.12 13.70
C THR A 785 0.33 -36.96 12.78
N MET A 786 -0.20 -36.38 11.71
CA MET A 786 -1.05 -37.08 10.76
C MET A 786 -0.23 -38.10 9.96
N HIS A 787 -0.80 -39.29 9.75
CA HIS A 787 -0.19 -40.36 8.95
C HIS A 787 -0.60 -40.23 7.48
N TYR A 788 -0.19 -39.14 6.84
CA TYR A 788 -0.44 -38.95 5.42
C TYR A 788 0.17 -40.09 4.60
N PRO A 789 -0.59 -40.69 3.65
CA PRO A 789 -0.03 -41.64 2.71
C PRO A 789 0.90 -40.93 1.72
N ASP A 790 1.73 -41.68 1.01
CA ASP A 790 2.30 -41.18 -0.24
C ASP A 790 1.14 -40.98 -1.23
N PRO A 791 0.88 -39.74 -1.70
CA PRO A 791 -0.23 -39.47 -2.61
C PRO A 791 -0.07 -40.10 -4.00
N GLY A 792 1.14 -40.51 -4.40
CA GLY A 792 1.39 -41.02 -5.75
C GLY A 792 1.09 -39.98 -6.82
N LEU A 793 1.54 -38.73 -6.61
CA LEU A 793 1.25 -37.60 -7.49
C LEU A 793 1.86 -37.81 -8.89
N THR A 794 1.05 -37.64 -9.93
CA THR A 794 1.50 -37.67 -11.33
C THR A 794 1.22 -36.35 -12.03
N ALA A 795 2.08 -35.96 -12.98
CA ALA A 795 1.91 -34.77 -13.81
C ALA A 795 1.86 -35.15 -15.30
N THR A 796 0.77 -34.79 -15.97
CA THR A 796 0.62 -34.97 -17.43
C THR A 796 0.55 -33.61 -18.11
N TRP A 797 1.46 -33.33 -19.04
CA TRP A 797 1.58 -32.02 -19.70
C TRP A 797 0.87 -31.98 -21.06
N SER A 798 0.25 -30.84 -21.35
CA SER A 798 -0.24 -30.45 -22.67
C SER A 798 0.09 -28.96 -22.89
N GLY A 799 1.14 -28.68 -23.67
CA GLY A 799 1.67 -27.32 -23.80
C GLY A 799 2.11 -26.76 -22.44
N LYS A 800 1.61 -25.57 -22.07
CA LYS A 800 1.85 -24.96 -20.75
C LYS A 800 0.79 -25.31 -19.70
N SER A 801 -0.05 -26.29 -19.97
CA SER A 801 -1.01 -26.82 -19.00
C SER A 801 -0.53 -28.17 -18.48
N VAL A 802 -0.68 -28.39 -17.17
CA VAL A 802 -0.31 -29.63 -16.49
C VAL A 802 -1.50 -30.16 -15.68
N THR A 803 -1.85 -31.42 -15.88
CA THR A 803 -2.85 -32.12 -15.08
C THR A 803 -2.15 -32.91 -13.99
N ILE A 804 -2.43 -32.56 -12.74
CA ILE A 804 -1.94 -33.25 -11.56
C ILE A 804 -3.01 -34.23 -11.09
N GLN A 805 -2.65 -35.49 -10.88
CA GLN A 805 -3.54 -36.51 -10.31
C GLN A 805 -2.95 -37.09 -9.03
N SER A 806 -3.83 -37.55 -8.15
CA SER A 806 -3.44 -38.23 -6.90
C SER A 806 -4.17 -39.55 -6.73
N THR A 807 -3.47 -40.56 -6.24
CA THR A 807 -4.06 -41.88 -5.90
C THR A 807 -4.53 -41.97 -4.45
N ALA A 808 -3.98 -41.14 -3.57
CA ALA A 808 -4.41 -41.00 -2.18
C ALA A 808 -4.64 -39.52 -1.82
N LEU A 809 -4.89 -39.20 -0.55
CA LEU A 809 -5.00 -37.81 -0.11
C LEU A 809 -3.66 -37.08 -0.32
N ALA A 810 -3.67 -36.01 -1.11
CA ALA A 810 -2.52 -35.11 -1.25
C ALA A 810 -2.85 -33.77 -0.58
N ARG A 811 -2.08 -33.42 0.45
CA ARG A 811 -2.25 -32.17 1.22
C ARG A 811 -1.25 -31.10 0.77
N ALA A 812 -1.74 -29.88 0.59
CA ALA A 812 -0.97 -28.69 0.24
C ALA A 812 -0.02 -28.92 -0.95
N VAL A 813 -0.55 -29.41 -2.07
CA VAL A 813 0.22 -29.70 -3.29
C VAL A 813 0.83 -28.42 -3.85
N MET A 814 2.15 -28.34 -3.88
CA MET A 814 2.91 -27.26 -4.50
C MET A 814 3.52 -27.72 -5.82
N LEU A 815 3.26 -26.97 -6.89
CA LEU A 815 4.04 -27.00 -8.11
C LEU A 815 5.26 -26.10 -7.91
N ASP A 816 6.42 -26.70 -7.67
CA ASP A 816 7.70 -26.03 -7.49
C ASP A 816 8.52 -26.14 -8.78
N PHE A 817 9.00 -25.01 -9.30
CA PHE A 817 9.82 -24.95 -10.52
C PHE A 817 11.29 -24.59 -10.22
N GLY A 818 11.70 -24.63 -8.95
CA GLY A 818 13.06 -24.40 -8.50
C GLY A 818 13.56 -23.00 -8.85
N GLN A 819 14.46 -22.92 -9.83
CA GLN A 819 15.06 -21.65 -10.29
C GLN A 819 14.26 -20.97 -11.40
N ILE A 820 13.25 -21.63 -11.95
CA ILE A 820 12.48 -21.11 -13.09
C ILE A 820 11.32 -20.27 -12.58
N GLY A 821 11.28 -19.00 -13.00
CA GLY A 821 10.12 -18.14 -12.78
C GLY A 821 8.88 -18.69 -13.51
N ALA A 822 7.91 -19.16 -12.75
CA ALA A 822 6.67 -19.73 -13.27
C ALA A 822 5.49 -19.35 -12.37
N HIS A 823 4.35 -19.05 -13.00
CA HIS A 823 3.13 -18.62 -12.32
C HIS A 823 2.00 -19.60 -12.65
N PRO A 824 1.80 -20.65 -11.83
CA PRO A 824 0.69 -21.56 -12.00
C PRO A 824 -0.66 -20.85 -11.72
N SER A 825 -1.71 -21.21 -12.45
CA SER A 825 -3.04 -20.64 -12.27
C SER A 825 -3.69 -21.00 -10.94
N ASP A 826 -3.25 -22.10 -10.31
CA ASP A 826 -3.58 -22.49 -8.93
C ASP A 826 -2.43 -23.29 -8.31
N ASN A 827 -2.21 -23.15 -7.00
CA ASN A 827 -1.13 -23.81 -6.27
C ASN A 827 -1.50 -24.00 -4.78
N GLY A 828 -0.82 -24.88 -4.05
CA GLY A 828 -1.10 -25.13 -2.62
C GLY A 828 -2.51 -25.65 -2.37
N PHE A 829 -2.99 -26.56 -3.23
CA PHE A 829 -4.33 -27.14 -3.15
C PHE A 829 -4.28 -28.58 -2.65
N ASP A 830 -5.42 -29.10 -2.20
CA ASP A 830 -5.56 -30.51 -1.84
C ASP A 830 -6.18 -31.31 -2.98
N LEU A 831 -5.82 -32.60 -3.09
CA LEU A 831 -6.47 -33.57 -3.97
C LEU A 831 -6.96 -34.76 -3.14
N LEU A 832 -8.22 -35.14 -3.34
CA LEU A 832 -8.75 -36.39 -2.80
C LEU A 832 -8.30 -37.59 -3.65
N PRO A 833 -8.36 -38.83 -3.12
CA PRO A 833 -8.03 -40.02 -3.90
C PRO A 833 -8.81 -40.09 -5.23
N GLY A 834 -8.09 -40.19 -6.35
CA GLY A 834 -8.66 -40.25 -7.69
C GLY A 834 -9.02 -38.90 -8.31
N GLU A 835 -8.88 -37.80 -7.57
CA GLU A 835 -9.10 -36.46 -8.14
C GLU A 835 -7.92 -36.01 -9.01
N SER A 836 -8.23 -35.16 -9.97
CA SER A 836 -7.25 -34.49 -10.81
C SER A 836 -7.55 -33.00 -10.93
N ARG A 837 -6.50 -32.22 -11.20
CA ARG A 837 -6.62 -30.78 -11.42
C ARG A 837 -5.68 -30.34 -12.53
N THR A 838 -6.22 -29.61 -13.50
CA THR A 838 -5.46 -29.01 -14.60
C THR A 838 -5.10 -27.57 -14.28
N ILE A 839 -3.81 -27.26 -14.34
CA ILE A 839 -3.22 -25.97 -14.03
C ILE A 839 -2.55 -25.40 -15.27
N THR A 840 -2.82 -24.14 -15.59
CA THR A 840 -2.08 -23.43 -16.64
C THR A 840 -0.90 -22.69 -16.02
N VAL A 841 0.28 -22.79 -16.63
CA VAL A 841 1.52 -22.19 -16.12
C VAL A 841 1.96 -21.05 -17.03
N THR A 842 1.89 -19.83 -16.52
CA THR A 842 2.41 -18.65 -17.22
C THR A 842 3.90 -18.50 -16.95
N SER A 843 4.71 -18.53 -18.00
CA SER A 843 6.16 -18.36 -17.94
C SER A 843 6.71 -18.02 -19.34
N THR A 844 7.86 -17.39 -19.43
CA THR A 844 8.61 -17.20 -20.69
C THR A 844 9.34 -18.48 -21.13
N THR A 845 9.49 -19.44 -20.22
CA THR A 845 10.18 -20.73 -20.45
C THR A 845 9.37 -21.68 -21.35
N SER A 846 10.08 -22.57 -22.07
CA SER A 846 9.44 -23.58 -22.93
C SER A 846 8.70 -24.64 -22.11
N PRO A 847 7.62 -25.25 -22.66
CA PRO A 847 6.92 -26.36 -22.01
C PRO A 847 7.83 -27.49 -21.52
N THR A 848 8.79 -27.93 -22.34
CA THR A 848 9.72 -29.01 -22.00
C THR A 848 10.60 -28.66 -20.80
N ALA A 849 11.09 -27.42 -20.72
CA ALA A 849 11.90 -26.98 -19.59
C ALA A 849 11.07 -26.80 -18.32
N LEU A 850 9.81 -26.35 -18.42
CA LEU A 850 8.88 -26.32 -17.29
C LEU A 850 8.60 -27.74 -16.76
N ALA A 851 8.35 -28.69 -17.66
CA ALA A 851 8.11 -30.08 -17.28
C ALA A 851 9.34 -30.71 -16.62
N ALA A 852 10.55 -30.42 -17.10
CA ALA A 852 11.80 -30.91 -16.53
C ALA A 852 12.12 -30.29 -15.16
N ALA A 853 11.68 -29.05 -14.91
CA ALA A 853 11.92 -28.35 -13.65
C ALA A 853 10.86 -28.63 -12.57
N LEU A 854 9.67 -29.14 -12.96
CA LEU A 854 8.57 -29.37 -12.04
C LEU A 854 8.94 -30.41 -10.98
N THR A 855 8.89 -29.98 -9.72
CA THR A 855 8.87 -30.83 -8.53
C THR A 855 7.51 -30.68 -7.87
N LEU A 856 6.80 -31.80 -7.66
CA LEU A 856 5.56 -31.81 -6.89
C LEU A 856 5.88 -32.03 -5.42
N ARG A 857 5.46 -31.11 -4.57
CA ARG A 857 5.60 -31.22 -3.11
C ARG A 857 4.23 -31.39 -2.47
N SER A 858 4.15 -32.19 -1.43
CA SER A 858 2.97 -32.35 -0.58
C SER A 858 3.39 -32.69 0.85
N LEU A 859 2.49 -32.59 1.82
CA LEU A 859 2.80 -33.01 3.20
C LEU A 859 3.01 -34.53 3.32
N GLY A 860 2.38 -35.33 2.46
CA GLY A 860 2.49 -36.81 2.46
C GLY A 860 3.72 -37.36 1.76
N SER A 861 4.23 -36.67 0.74
CA SER A 861 5.41 -37.07 -0.05
C SER A 861 6.75 -36.77 0.63
N ARG A 862 6.77 -36.65 1.97
CA ARG A 862 7.98 -36.28 2.72
C ARG A 862 8.83 -37.45 3.17
N ARG A 863 8.28 -38.66 3.20
CA ARG A 863 8.98 -39.90 3.59
C ARG A 863 9.82 -40.46 2.46
#